data_AF-A0A2V8GRS2-F1
#
_entry.id   AF-A0A2V8GRS2-F1
#
_cell.length_a   1.000
_cell.length_b   1.000
_cell.length_c   1.000
_cell.angle_alpha   90.00
_cell.angle_beta   90.00
_cell.angle_gamma   90.00
#
_symmetry.space_group_name_H-M   'P 1'
#
loop_
_entity.id
_entity.type
_entity.pdbx_description
1 polymer ?
#
loop_
_entity_poly.entity_id
_entity_poly.type
_entity_poly.pdbx_seq_one_letter_code
_entity_poly.pdbx_strand_id
1 'polypeptide(L)'
;MRWLRPLGVYLAAAVVTTWPLVLHPRSLLGATTGPGDPYLNLWILGWGMQTVLSDPAALVNGAVFNANIFYPARGTLAYSDHLLLQSVLLAPLYAITHDVVLCYNALLLASLVASALAMHLLVRSVVGTEPGAYLAGLAWGFGSYRFAHLIHLQLQSLYFLPLTFVFLHRLMAGRRTRDVVLLGVVAALQAISSVYYGIIGGLALVAGGLALAVGIGRWRNTAVLKRLAYAATLAAVLVAPVAALYANVAQREGFGRNLYEAGRNAAIVSSYVQVPPGNVLYGRTGLLHPQGPERELFPGFVLIALALVGAWRGWRGDARATVLAMIAIAVLGFVLSLGPDGVRPFYAAVHRFVFGFSAIRAPARFSVLVLFALCVLAAHGIRRIDPRIAIVLVAVAAVEWLYVPPMLAAAPSLHTDVGQWLAQDSAQGPVAVLPLGLDIDATPAMVQSLEHRRPIVNGYSGQRPDFYRPLAETINTFPSREALAALHDARVRFVVTREPIAPSEPSEPYQERARFADGVIYELVWTPELETRLAATAVLEPPAPGSVPFKVGELAQYKVNWGGAGVNLSAGDISIGVEGPQFRFVVKATTAPWVARFFEARDVFTTQVDGSLLPQVHERDQNEGSRHVTRAFVFDEPGHVVRSGRTVADARAESAVTLPMSPRARDAIAALFYARTLPLRAGDHERISAGGTSIDAIRITPTLERRVEDRQPVVSTLWLSNDPHRVPVLLDLDAGFGRVRVELVSYRP
;
A
#
# COMPACT_ATOMS: atom_id res chain seq x y z
N MET A 1 -29.92 11.21 -29.76
CA MET A 1 -30.70 9.94 -29.68
C MET A 1 -29.86 8.66 -29.68
N ARG A 2 -28.83 8.48 -30.55
CA ARG A 2 -28.10 7.20 -30.67
C ARG A 2 -27.44 6.65 -29.39
N TRP A 3 -27.07 7.52 -28.44
CA TRP A 3 -26.46 7.10 -27.15
C TRP A 3 -27.44 7.02 -25.98
N LEU A 4 -28.70 7.46 -26.14
CA LEU A 4 -29.68 7.45 -25.05
C LEU A 4 -30.10 6.02 -24.67
N ARG A 5 -30.20 5.13 -25.66
CA ARG A 5 -30.52 3.71 -25.43
C ARG A 5 -29.45 2.98 -24.62
N PRO A 6 -28.16 2.96 -25.02
CA PRO A 6 -27.14 2.30 -24.21
C PRO A 6 -26.99 2.95 -22.83
N LEU A 7 -27.08 4.29 -22.74
CA LEU A 7 -27.07 4.98 -21.45
C LEU A 7 -28.20 4.50 -20.52
N GLY A 8 -29.45 4.44 -21.02
CA GLY A 8 -30.58 3.96 -20.24
C GLY A 8 -30.43 2.51 -19.77
N VAL A 9 -29.94 1.61 -20.64
CA VAL A 9 -29.67 0.21 -20.28
C VAL A 9 -28.61 0.09 -19.20
N TYR A 10 -27.50 0.83 -19.31
CA TYR A 10 -26.43 0.76 -18.32
C TYR A 10 -26.78 1.47 -17.01
N LEU A 11 -27.59 2.53 -17.05
CA LEU A 11 -28.18 3.12 -15.84
C LEU A 11 -29.08 2.11 -15.14
N ALA A 12 -29.99 1.44 -15.86
CA ALA A 12 -30.84 0.41 -15.28
C ALA A 12 -30.03 -0.75 -14.69
N ALA A 13 -28.98 -1.21 -15.38
CA ALA A 13 -28.08 -2.22 -14.87
C ALA A 13 -27.36 -1.77 -13.58
N ALA A 14 -26.89 -0.52 -13.53
CA ALA A 14 -26.31 0.05 -12.32
C ALA A 14 -27.30 0.07 -11.16
N VAL A 15 -28.52 0.60 -11.38
CA VAL A 15 -29.59 0.61 -10.36
C VAL A 15 -29.88 -0.79 -9.82
N VAL A 16 -30.06 -1.77 -10.71
CA VAL A 16 -30.38 -3.16 -10.34
C VAL A 16 -29.24 -3.81 -9.56
N THR A 17 -28.01 -3.68 -10.06
CA THR A 17 -26.84 -4.35 -9.45
C THR A 17 -26.35 -3.69 -8.17
N THR A 18 -26.74 -2.44 -7.91
CA THR A 18 -26.46 -1.76 -6.64
C THR A 18 -27.70 -1.61 -5.76
N TRP A 19 -28.81 -2.28 -6.06
CA TRP A 19 -30.04 -2.13 -5.26
C TRP A 19 -29.82 -2.57 -3.80
N PRO A 20 -30.32 -1.83 -2.77
CA PRO A 20 -31.17 -0.64 -2.80
C PRO A 20 -30.42 0.71 -2.68
N LEU A 21 -29.14 0.81 -3.07
CA LEU A 21 -28.30 2.01 -2.88
C LEU A 21 -28.96 3.32 -3.35
N VAL A 22 -29.70 3.27 -4.47
CA VAL A 22 -30.36 4.44 -5.05
C VAL A 22 -31.54 4.95 -4.21
N LEU A 23 -32.16 4.09 -3.40
CA LEU A 23 -33.20 4.49 -2.44
C LEU A 23 -32.61 5.10 -1.17
N HIS A 24 -31.38 4.68 -0.82
CA HIS A 24 -30.70 5.06 0.41
C HIS A 24 -29.29 5.63 0.14
N PRO A 25 -29.13 6.62 -0.75
CA PRO A 25 -27.81 7.03 -1.25
C PRO A 25 -26.98 7.80 -0.22
N ARG A 26 -27.57 8.15 0.93
CA ARG A 26 -26.91 8.86 2.04
C ARG A 26 -26.67 7.99 3.27
N SER A 27 -27.45 6.91 3.44
CA SER A 27 -27.39 6.03 4.61
C SER A 27 -26.74 4.68 4.32
N LEU A 28 -26.61 4.29 3.05
CA LEU A 28 -25.84 3.13 2.62
C LEU A 28 -24.59 3.56 1.86
N LEU A 29 -23.53 2.78 1.99
CA LEU A 29 -22.31 2.91 1.21
C LEU A 29 -22.28 1.85 0.11
N GLY A 30 -21.87 2.23 -1.10
CA GLY A 30 -21.66 1.32 -2.24
C GLY A 30 -20.45 0.39 -2.06
N ALA A 31 -20.38 -0.33 -0.94
CA ALA A 31 -19.33 -1.24 -0.54
C ALA A 31 -19.92 -2.35 0.35
N THR A 32 -19.29 -3.53 0.35
CA THR A 32 -19.78 -4.68 1.13
C THR A 32 -19.46 -4.60 2.62
N THR A 33 -18.51 -3.75 3.00
CA THR A 33 -18.10 -3.48 4.38
C THR A 33 -17.86 -1.98 4.56
N GLY A 34 -17.87 -1.50 5.80
CA GLY A 34 -17.61 -0.09 6.12
C GLY A 34 -16.12 0.16 6.39
N PRO A 35 -15.62 -0.18 7.60
CA PRO A 35 -14.23 0.04 7.97
C PRO A 35 -13.22 -0.58 6.99
N GLY A 36 -12.10 0.10 6.79
CA GLY A 36 -11.03 -0.28 5.84
C GLY A 36 -11.04 0.57 4.58
N ASP A 37 -10.79 -0.06 3.43
CA ASP A 37 -10.64 0.64 2.13
C ASP A 37 -11.85 1.52 1.73
N PRO A 38 -13.12 1.16 2.02
CA PRO A 38 -14.25 2.03 1.73
C PRO A 38 -14.21 3.35 2.50
N TYR A 39 -13.96 3.30 3.82
CA TYR A 39 -13.85 4.50 4.66
C TYR A 39 -12.60 5.32 4.34
N LEU A 40 -11.49 4.66 3.97
CA LEU A 40 -10.30 5.34 3.44
C LEU A 40 -10.66 6.17 2.20
N ASN A 41 -11.30 5.56 1.20
CA ASN A 41 -11.69 6.26 -0.03
C ASN A 41 -12.72 7.37 0.23
N LEU A 42 -13.65 7.14 1.16
CA LEU A 42 -14.62 8.16 1.60
C LEU A 42 -13.90 9.36 2.21
N TRP A 43 -12.94 9.13 3.11
CA TRP A 43 -12.11 10.16 3.71
C TRP A 43 -11.25 10.90 2.66
N ILE A 44 -10.60 10.18 1.73
CA ILE A 44 -9.80 10.79 0.65
C ILE A 44 -10.66 11.72 -0.20
N LEU A 45 -11.85 11.28 -0.60
CA LEU A 45 -12.78 12.11 -1.37
C LEU A 45 -13.21 13.34 -0.57
N GLY A 46 -13.62 13.16 0.68
CA GLY A 46 -14.03 14.25 1.57
C GLY A 46 -12.92 15.29 1.74
N TRP A 47 -11.70 14.85 2.08
CA TRP A 47 -10.52 15.70 2.19
C TRP A 47 -10.25 16.47 0.89
N GLY A 48 -10.23 15.76 -0.24
CA GLY A 48 -9.98 16.35 -1.55
C GLY A 48 -11.03 17.39 -1.93
N MET A 49 -12.32 17.07 -1.81
CA MET A 49 -13.41 18.00 -2.15
C MET A 49 -13.41 19.24 -1.25
N GLN A 50 -13.28 19.05 0.06
CA GLN A 50 -13.21 20.17 1.02
C GLN A 50 -12.00 21.06 0.73
N THR A 51 -10.83 20.47 0.44
CA THR A 51 -9.61 21.24 0.15
C THR A 51 -9.72 21.99 -1.17
N VAL A 52 -10.24 21.36 -2.23
CA VAL A 52 -10.46 22.01 -3.53
C VAL A 52 -11.41 23.21 -3.42
N LEU A 53 -12.44 23.12 -2.57
CA LEU A 53 -13.39 24.21 -2.38
C LEU A 53 -12.85 25.33 -1.48
N SER A 54 -12.06 24.99 -0.45
CA SER A 54 -11.54 25.97 0.52
C SER A 54 -10.23 26.64 0.09
N ASP A 55 -9.34 25.91 -0.60
CA ASP A 55 -8.07 26.40 -1.13
C ASP A 55 -7.75 25.73 -2.48
N PRO A 56 -8.27 26.27 -3.61
CA PRO A 56 -7.97 25.72 -4.93
C PRO A 56 -6.49 25.75 -5.30
N ALA A 57 -5.69 26.66 -4.73
CA ALA A 57 -4.26 26.77 -5.02
C ALA A 57 -3.48 25.56 -4.45
N ALA A 58 -4.05 24.86 -3.46
CA ALA A 58 -3.51 23.62 -2.90
C ALA A 58 -3.29 22.51 -3.94
N LEU A 59 -4.06 22.52 -5.04
CA LEU A 59 -3.87 21.57 -6.15
C LEU A 59 -2.59 21.84 -6.94
N VAL A 60 -2.21 23.11 -7.08
CA VAL A 60 -1.07 23.54 -7.92
C VAL A 60 0.23 23.48 -7.14
N ASN A 61 0.22 23.90 -5.87
CA ASN A 61 1.41 23.89 -5.01
C ASN A 61 1.65 22.53 -4.32
N GLY A 62 0.73 21.57 -4.46
CA GLY A 62 0.83 20.24 -3.86
C GLY A 62 0.45 20.16 -2.38
N ALA A 63 0.00 21.26 -1.76
CA ALA A 63 -0.40 21.30 -0.35
C ALA A 63 -1.57 20.35 -0.06
N VAL A 64 -2.43 20.05 -1.05
CA VAL A 64 -3.53 19.09 -0.94
C VAL A 64 -3.07 17.71 -0.45
N PHE A 65 -1.80 17.36 -0.69
CA PHE A 65 -1.25 16.07 -0.27
C PHE A 65 -0.91 15.99 1.23
N ASN A 66 -0.86 17.12 1.95
CA ASN A 66 -0.66 17.15 3.39
C ASN A 66 -1.98 16.91 4.12
N ALA A 67 -2.49 15.68 3.98
CA ALA A 67 -3.72 15.27 4.63
C ALA A 67 -3.53 15.04 6.14
N ASN A 68 -4.64 15.00 6.86
CA ASN A 68 -4.64 15.15 8.31
C ASN A 68 -4.38 13.86 9.12
N ILE A 69 -3.93 12.76 8.50
CA ILE A 69 -3.68 11.47 9.20
C ILE A 69 -2.20 11.25 9.52
N PHE A 70 -1.91 10.29 10.40
CA PHE A 70 -0.54 9.91 10.77
C PHE A 70 0.31 11.07 11.29
N TYR A 71 -0.31 12.08 11.89
CA TYR A 71 0.42 13.24 12.42
C TYR A 71 1.56 12.76 13.35
N PRO A 72 2.80 13.28 13.20
CA PRO A 72 3.21 14.46 12.41
C PRO A 72 3.69 14.21 10.97
N ALA A 73 3.39 13.05 10.37
CA ALA A 73 3.80 12.76 8.99
C ALA A 73 3.20 13.75 7.97
N ARG A 74 3.92 13.98 6.87
CA ARG A 74 3.54 14.91 5.79
C ARG A 74 3.26 14.19 4.48
N GLY A 75 2.57 14.81 3.52
CA GLY A 75 2.30 14.18 2.22
C GLY A 75 1.49 12.88 2.31
N THR A 76 0.71 12.71 3.38
CA THR A 76 0.04 11.46 3.76
C THR A 76 -1.06 11.03 2.79
N LEU A 77 -1.58 11.95 1.96
CA LEU A 77 -2.48 11.60 0.86
C LEU A 77 -1.80 10.73 -0.21
N ALA A 78 -0.46 10.83 -0.36
CA ALA A 78 0.30 10.02 -1.31
C ALA A 78 0.64 8.60 -0.78
N TYR A 79 0.16 8.24 0.42
CA TYR A 79 0.38 6.91 0.99
C TYR A 79 -0.58 5.86 0.37
N SER A 80 -1.60 6.33 -0.36
CA SER A 80 -2.57 5.58 -1.17
C SER A 80 -2.91 6.35 -2.45
N ASP A 81 -3.72 5.76 -3.34
CA ASP A 81 -4.32 6.46 -4.48
C ASP A 81 -5.06 7.73 -4.01
N HIS A 82 -4.72 8.89 -4.59
CA HIS A 82 -5.13 10.20 -4.04
C HIS A 82 -6.53 10.68 -4.43
N LEU A 83 -7.19 10.06 -5.41
CA LEU A 83 -8.52 10.41 -5.96
C LEU A 83 -8.80 11.88 -6.33
N LEU A 84 -7.78 12.75 -6.37
CA LEU A 84 -7.90 14.18 -6.71
C LEU A 84 -8.70 14.48 -7.98
N LEU A 85 -8.53 13.72 -9.07
CA LEU A 85 -9.33 13.95 -10.29
C LEU A 85 -10.83 13.77 -9.99
N GLN A 86 -11.17 12.72 -9.25
CA GLN A 86 -12.53 12.42 -8.86
C GLN A 86 -13.07 13.46 -7.86
N SER A 87 -12.26 13.90 -6.90
CA SER A 87 -12.62 14.98 -5.98
C SER A 87 -12.91 16.29 -6.70
N VAL A 88 -12.11 16.69 -7.70
CA VAL A 88 -12.38 17.89 -8.50
C VAL A 88 -13.69 17.77 -9.28
N LEU A 89 -13.97 16.60 -9.87
CA LEU A 89 -15.21 16.36 -10.60
C LEU A 89 -16.46 16.37 -9.69
N LEU A 90 -16.33 15.94 -8.43
CA LEU A 90 -17.42 15.89 -7.46
C LEU A 90 -17.55 17.15 -6.60
N ALA A 91 -16.55 18.02 -6.57
CA ALA A 91 -16.56 19.24 -5.76
C ALA A 91 -17.82 20.10 -5.96
N PRO A 92 -18.36 20.29 -7.19
CA PRO A 92 -19.62 21.02 -7.36
C PRO A 92 -20.83 20.33 -6.71
N LEU A 93 -20.90 18.98 -6.80
CA LEU A 93 -21.97 18.21 -6.15
C LEU A 93 -21.85 18.31 -4.62
N TYR A 94 -20.63 18.22 -4.10
CA TYR A 94 -20.37 18.37 -2.68
C TYR A 94 -20.66 19.79 -2.18
N ALA A 95 -20.32 20.83 -2.93
CA ALA A 95 -20.63 22.22 -2.56
C ALA A 95 -22.14 22.49 -2.41
N ILE A 96 -22.98 21.76 -3.15
CA ILE A 96 -24.44 21.88 -3.05
C ILE A 96 -25.00 21.01 -1.93
N THR A 97 -24.49 19.79 -1.78
CA THR A 97 -25.12 18.77 -0.93
C THR A 97 -24.48 18.62 0.45
N HIS A 98 -23.22 19.02 0.59
CA HIS A 98 -22.37 18.82 1.77
C HIS A 98 -22.28 17.36 2.23
N ASP A 99 -22.58 16.40 1.34
CA ASP A 99 -22.72 14.99 1.66
C ASP A 99 -21.66 14.15 0.93
N VAL A 100 -20.65 13.71 1.68
CA VAL A 100 -19.53 12.92 1.14
C VAL A 100 -19.99 11.52 0.73
N VAL A 101 -20.96 10.93 1.43
CA VAL A 101 -21.49 9.58 1.15
C VAL A 101 -22.25 9.59 -0.18
N LEU A 102 -23.08 10.61 -0.40
CA LEU A 102 -23.75 10.82 -1.67
C LEU A 102 -22.75 10.97 -2.82
N CYS A 103 -21.68 11.74 -2.63
CA CYS A 103 -20.64 11.92 -3.64
C CYS A 103 -19.89 10.61 -3.95
N TYR A 104 -19.56 9.81 -2.93
CA TYR A 104 -18.97 8.47 -3.08
C TYR A 104 -19.88 7.58 -3.94
N ASN A 105 -21.16 7.50 -3.61
CA ASN A 105 -22.13 6.64 -4.30
C ASN A 105 -22.39 7.13 -5.73
N ALA A 106 -22.48 8.44 -5.94
CA ALA A 106 -22.60 9.04 -7.26
C ALA A 106 -21.39 8.69 -8.15
N LEU A 107 -20.16 8.77 -7.60
CA LEU A 107 -18.95 8.39 -8.30
C LEU A 107 -18.92 6.91 -8.69
N LEU A 108 -19.33 6.03 -7.77
CA LEU A 108 -19.42 4.59 -8.04
C LEU A 108 -20.36 4.32 -9.22
N LEU A 109 -21.60 4.81 -9.15
CA LEU A 109 -22.60 4.62 -10.21
C LEU A 109 -22.13 5.22 -11.55
N ALA A 110 -21.59 6.44 -11.52
CA ALA A 110 -21.03 7.08 -12.71
C ALA A 110 -19.88 6.26 -13.30
N SER A 111 -19.02 5.67 -12.46
CA SER A 111 -17.88 4.86 -12.90
C SER A 111 -18.31 3.55 -13.57
N LEU A 112 -19.33 2.87 -13.04
CA LEU A 112 -19.89 1.65 -13.65
C LEU A 112 -20.48 1.96 -15.04
N VAL A 113 -21.33 2.98 -15.11
CA VAL A 113 -22.02 3.38 -16.36
C VAL A 113 -21.03 3.92 -17.39
N ALA A 114 -20.13 4.83 -17.00
CA ALA A 114 -19.12 5.39 -17.89
C ALA A 114 -18.20 4.30 -18.44
N SER A 115 -17.86 3.29 -17.63
CA SER A 115 -17.04 2.18 -18.08
C SER A 115 -17.76 1.32 -19.11
N ALA A 116 -19.02 0.96 -18.85
CA ALA A 116 -19.84 0.20 -19.79
C ALA A 116 -19.96 0.95 -21.13
N LEU A 117 -20.22 2.26 -21.09
CA LEU A 117 -20.29 3.13 -22.26
C LEU A 117 -18.95 3.23 -23.01
N ALA A 118 -17.83 3.33 -22.30
CA ALA A 118 -16.50 3.40 -22.90
C ALA A 118 -16.16 2.10 -23.65
N MET A 119 -16.44 0.94 -23.05
CA MET A 119 -16.26 -0.36 -23.71
C MET A 119 -17.24 -0.54 -24.88
N HIS A 120 -18.50 -0.13 -24.70
CA HIS A 120 -19.48 -0.12 -25.78
C HIS A 120 -18.98 0.71 -26.97
N LEU A 121 -18.45 1.92 -26.72
CA LEU A 121 -17.86 2.78 -27.74
C LEU A 121 -16.66 2.11 -28.42
N LEU A 122 -15.76 1.47 -27.66
CA LEU A 122 -14.63 0.72 -28.21
C LEU A 122 -15.12 -0.35 -29.19
N VAL A 123 -16.06 -1.19 -28.77
CA VAL A 123 -16.60 -2.27 -29.61
C VAL A 123 -17.33 -1.73 -30.85
N ARG A 124 -18.15 -0.69 -30.70
CA ARG A 124 -18.80 -0.02 -31.83
C ARG A 124 -17.79 0.53 -32.83
N SER A 125 -16.65 1.03 -32.34
CA SER A 125 -15.63 1.66 -33.18
C SER A 125 -14.67 0.69 -33.87
N VAL A 126 -14.37 -0.45 -33.23
CA VAL A 126 -13.39 -1.44 -33.71
C VAL A 126 -14.05 -2.64 -34.38
N VAL A 127 -15.15 -3.14 -33.80
CA VAL A 127 -15.81 -4.39 -34.25
C VAL A 127 -17.06 -4.09 -35.09
N GLY A 128 -17.76 -3.00 -34.79
CA GLY A 128 -18.91 -2.52 -35.58
C GLY A 128 -20.21 -3.29 -35.34
N THR A 129 -20.43 -3.84 -34.14
CA THR A 129 -21.61 -4.66 -33.81
C THR A 129 -22.38 -4.07 -32.62
N GLU A 130 -23.71 -3.99 -32.73
CA GLU A 130 -24.57 -3.54 -31.62
C GLU A 130 -24.69 -4.59 -30.50
N PRO A 131 -25.04 -5.87 -30.75
CA PRO A 131 -25.19 -6.85 -29.67
C PRO A 131 -23.89 -7.11 -28.93
N GLY A 132 -22.77 -7.15 -29.65
CA GLY A 132 -21.43 -7.27 -29.06
C GLY A 132 -21.02 -6.06 -28.22
N ALA A 133 -21.48 -4.86 -28.56
CA ALA A 133 -21.22 -3.67 -27.74
C ALA A 133 -22.02 -3.70 -26.43
N TYR A 134 -23.26 -4.20 -26.45
CA TYR A 134 -24.02 -4.48 -25.23
C TYR A 134 -23.36 -5.56 -24.36
N LEU A 135 -22.99 -6.70 -24.96
CA LEU A 135 -22.29 -7.79 -24.26
C LEU A 135 -21.01 -7.30 -23.57
N ALA A 136 -20.13 -6.64 -24.32
CA ALA A 136 -18.85 -6.16 -23.82
C ALA A 136 -19.02 -5.04 -22.79
N GLY A 137 -19.96 -4.12 -23.00
CA GLY A 137 -20.27 -3.07 -22.03
C GLY A 137 -20.81 -3.63 -20.71
N LEU A 138 -21.68 -4.63 -20.77
CA LEU A 138 -22.17 -5.32 -19.56
C LEU A 138 -21.05 -6.08 -18.84
N ALA A 139 -20.25 -6.86 -19.58
CA ALA A 139 -19.10 -7.59 -19.02
C ALA A 139 -18.09 -6.65 -18.33
N TRP A 140 -17.78 -5.52 -18.97
CA TRP A 140 -16.78 -4.57 -18.48
C TRP A 140 -17.28 -3.69 -17.33
N GLY A 141 -18.54 -3.28 -17.38
CA GLY A 141 -19.17 -2.42 -16.37
C GLY A 141 -19.71 -3.18 -15.17
N PHE A 142 -20.13 -4.44 -15.34
CA PHE A 142 -20.90 -5.20 -14.35
C PHE A 142 -20.46 -6.67 -14.22
N GLY A 143 -19.33 -7.08 -14.81
CA GLY A 143 -18.79 -8.44 -14.63
C GLY A 143 -18.25 -8.67 -13.22
N SER A 144 -18.00 -9.93 -12.86
CA SER A 144 -17.58 -10.32 -11.49
C SER A 144 -16.36 -9.57 -10.95
N TYR A 145 -15.38 -9.25 -11.81
CA TYR A 145 -14.20 -8.45 -11.43
C TYR A 145 -14.57 -7.11 -10.76
N ARG A 146 -15.66 -6.46 -11.20
CA ARG A 146 -16.12 -5.18 -10.64
C ARG A 146 -16.60 -5.32 -9.22
N PHE A 147 -17.44 -6.31 -8.99
CA PHE A 147 -18.06 -6.56 -7.69
C PHE A 147 -17.09 -7.19 -6.70
N ALA A 148 -16.11 -7.97 -7.17
CA ALA A 148 -14.97 -8.41 -6.37
C ALA A 148 -14.19 -7.23 -5.77
N HIS A 149 -14.12 -6.11 -6.51
CA HIS A 149 -13.41 -4.91 -6.10
C HIS A 149 -14.35 -3.77 -5.68
N LEU A 150 -15.59 -4.07 -5.27
CA LEU A 150 -16.57 -3.04 -4.90
C LEU A 150 -16.09 -2.18 -3.72
N ILE A 151 -15.32 -2.75 -2.80
CA ILE A 151 -14.70 -2.04 -1.67
C ILE A 151 -13.57 -1.08 -2.09
N HIS A 152 -13.06 -1.21 -3.32
CA HIS A 152 -11.95 -0.42 -3.84
C HIS A 152 -12.45 0.63 -4.84
N LEU A 153 -13.02 1.75 -4.36
CA LEU A 153 -13.56 2.81 -5.20
C LEU A 153 -12.53 3.36 -6.21
N GLN A 154 -11.26 3.46 -5.79
CA GLN A 154 -10.15 3.89 -6.64
C GLN A 154 -9.98 3.00 -7.88
N LEU A 155 -10.36 1.73 -7.79
CA LEU A 155 -10.30 0.75 -8.89
C LEU A 155 -11.56 0.76 -9.77
N GLN A 156 -12.51 1.67 -9.58
CA GLN A 156 -13.70 1.76 -10.42
C GLN A 156 -13.51 2.64 -11.66
N SER A 157 -12.44 3.45 -11.69
CA SER A 157 -12.10 4.38 -12.79
C SER A 157 -11.50 3.70 -14.04
N LEU A 158 -12.17 2.65 -14.52
CA LEU A 158 -11.76 1.81 -15.66
C LEU A 158 -12.30 2.29 -17.02
N TYR A 159 -13.01 3.41 -17.05
CA TYR A 159 -13.57 3.98 -18.28
C TYR A 159 -12.51 4.57 -19.21
N PHE A 160 -11.35 4.99 -18.70
CA PHE A 160 -10.28 5.52 -19.55
C PHE A 160 -9.58 4.45 -20.36
N LEU A 161 -9.40 3.22 -19.82
CA LEU A 161 -8.71 2.14 -20.54
C LEU A 161 -9.35 1.83 -21.91
N PRO A 162 -10.67 1.56 -22.06
CA PRO A 162 -11.26 1.39 -23.39
C PRO A 162 -11.14 2.62 -24.27
N LEU A 163 -11.23 3.84 -23.70
CA LEU A 163 -11.07 5.08 -24.45
C LEU A 163 -9.65 5.23 -25.03
N THR A 164 -8.61 4.85 -24.28
CA THR A 164 -7.24 4.85 -24.82
C THR A 164 -7.14 3.95 -26.05
N PHE A 165 -7.78 2.78 -26.06
CA PHE A 165 -7.80 1.88 -27.21
C PHE A 165 -8.62 2.42 -28.38
N VAL A 166 -9.71 3.17 -28.14
CA VAL A 166 -10.43 3.89 -29.21
C VAL A 166 -9.48 4.84 -29.95
N PHE A 167 -8.72 5.65 -29.22
CA PHE A 167 -7.80 6.62 -29.82
C PHE A 167 -6.56 5.96 -30.41
N LEU A 168 -6.06 4.88 -29.80
CA LEU A 168 -4.99 4.05 -30.37
C LEU A 168 -5.38 3.50 -31.75
N HIS A 169 -6.56 2.91 -31.88
CA HIS A 169 -7.05 2.41 -33.18
C HIS A 169 -7.22 3.53 -34.21
N ARG A 170 -7.71 4.71 -33.82
CA ARG A 170 -7.85 5.87 -34.72
C ARG A 170 -6.50 6.45 -35.16
N LEU A 171 -5.53 6.50 -34.25
CA LEU A 171 -4.15 6.91 -34.52
C LEU A 171 -3.50 5.96 -35.53
N MET A 172 -3.64 4.64 -35.33
CA MET A 172 -3.13 3.60 -36.24
C MET A 172 -3.76 3.68 -37.62
N ALA A 173 -5.05 4.01 -37.70
CA ALA A 173 -5.77 4.23 -38.95
C ALA A 173 -5.36 5.54 -39.66
N GLY A 174 -4.57 6.40 -39.03
CA GLY A 174 -4.04 7.63 -39.64
C GLY A 174 -5.01 8.81 -39.67
N ARG A 175 -6.06 8.81 -38.84
CA ARG A 175 -7.21 9.72 -38.97
C ARG A 175 -6.91 11.20 -38.71
N ARG A 176 -6.60 11.62 -37.47
CA ARG A 176 -6.44 13.04 -37.10
C ARG A 176 -5.34 13.26 -36.04
N THR A 177 -4.69 14.42 -36.05
CA THR A 177 -3.72 14.83 -35.01
C THR A 177 -4.35 14.93 -33.62
N ARG A 178 -5.63 15.33 -33.55
CA ARG A 178 -6.43 15.32 -32.33
C ARG A 178 -6.45 13.96 -31.62
N ASP A 179 -6.39 12.84 -32.36
CA ASP A 179 -6.39 11.50 -31.75
C ASP A 179 -5.09 11.22 -30.99
N VAL A 180 -3.96 11.84 -31.37
CA VAL A 180 -2.69 11.75 -30.63
C VAL A 180 -2.79 12.44 -29.28
N VAL A 181 -3.34 13.66 -29.27
CA VAL A 181 -3.57 14.45 -28.05
C VAL A 181 -4.55 13.73 -27.13
N LEU A 182 -5.67 13.24 -27.68
CA LEU A 182 -6.68 12.51 -26.89
C LEU A 182 -6.13 11.20 -26.33
N LEU A 183 -5.29 10.45 -27.07
CA LEU A 183 -4.63 9.27 -26.53
C LEU A 183 -3.73 9.63 -25.33
N GLY A 184 -2.89 10.65 -25.47
CA GLY A 184 -1.98 11.09 -24.40
C GLY A 184 -2.74 11.59 -23.15
N VAL A 185 -3.76 12.43 -23.34
CA VAL A 185 -4.58 12.96 -22.24
C VAL A 185 -5.36 11.86 -21.53
N VAL A 186 -6.04 10.97 -22.27
CA VAL A 186 -6.82 9.88 -21.65
C VAL A 186 -5.91 8.87 -20.94
N ALA A 187 -4.72 8.60 -21.48
CA ALA A 187 -3.73 7.77 -20.79
C ALA A 187 -3.23 8.43 -19.48
N ALA A 188 -2.97 9.74 -19.51
CA ALA A 188 -2.63 10.48 -18.29
C ALA A 188 -3.76 10.46 -17.26
N LEU A 189 -5.01 10.69 -17.68
CA LEU A 189 -6.18 10.62 -16.80
C LEU A 189 -6.40 9.22 -16.21
N GLN A 190 -6.08 8.15 -16.94
CA GLN A 190 -6.09 6.79 -16.39
C GLN A 190 -5.06 6.63 -15.26
N ALA A 191 -3.84 7.17 -15.44
CA ALA A 191 -2.78 7.07 -14.45
C ALA A 191 -3.01 7.98 -13.23
N ILE A 192 -3.58 9.17 -13.43
CA ILE A 192 -3.92 10.11 -12.35
C ILE A 192 -5.16 9.63 -11.57
N SER A 193 -6.11 8.96 -12.23
CA SER A 193 -7.31 8.46 -11.55
C SER A 193 -7.04 7.24 -10.68
N SER A 194 -6.09 6.39 -11.09
CA SER A 194 -5.60 5.26 -10.30
C SER A 194 -4.16 4.92 -10.72
N VAL A 195 -3.24 4.98 -9.76
CA VAL A 195 -1.82 4.62 -9.96
C VAL A 195 -1.72 3.18 -10.46
N TYR A 196 -2.57 2.30 -9.91
CA TYR A 196 -2.66 0.89 -10.30
C TYR A 196 -2.95 0.73 -11.79
N TYR A 197 -3.99 1.40 -12.28
CA TYR A 197 -4.37 1.31 -13.69
C TYR A 197 -3.54 2.18 -14.63
N GLY A 198 -2.80 3.16 -14.11
CA GLY A 198 -1.72 3.81 -14.86
C GLY A 198 -0.68 2.80 -15.34
N ILE A 199 -0.19 1.96 -14.42
CA ILE A 199 0.81 0.93 -14.74
C ILE A 199 0.20 -0.17 -15.61
N ILE A 200 -0.93 -0.75 -15.20
CA ILE A 200 -1.60 -1.83 -15.95
C ILE A 200 -1.99 -1.35 -17.37
N GLY A 201 -2.60 -0.17 -17.47
CA GLY A 201 -3.03 0.41 -18.74
C GLY A 201 -1.85 0.81 -19.63
N GLY A 202 -0.77 1.33 -19.07
CA GLY A 202 0.47 1.62 -19.81
C GLY A 202 1.08 0.36 -20.43
N LEU A 203 1.19 -0.72 -19.66
CA LEU A 203 1.66 -2.02 -20.16
C LEU A 203 0.74 -2.59 -21.24
N ALA A 204 -0.58 -2.47 -21.06
CA ALA A 204 -1.54 -2.90 -22.07
C ALA A 204 -1.44 -2.08 -23.36
N LEU A 205 -1.21 -0.76 -23.28
CA LEU A 205 -1.02 0.11 -24.44
C LEU A 205 0.26 -0.22 -25.20
N VAL A 206 1.36 -0.53 -24.50
CA VAL A 206 2.61 -0.96 -25.13
C VAL A 206 2.42 -2.30 -25.84
N ALA A 207 1.94 -3.33 -25.13
CA ALA A 207 1.75 -4.66 -25.69
C ALA A 207 0.71 -4.67 -26.82
N GLY A 208 -0.45 -4.08 -26.58
CA GLY A 208 -1.54 -3.97 -27.54
C GLY A 208 -1.19 -3.10 -28.74
N GLY A 209 -0.52 -1.96 -28.53
CA GLY A 209 -0.09 -1.06 -29.59
C GLY A 209 0.96 -1.69 -30.50
N LEU A 210 1.97 -2.38 -29.94
CA LEU A 210 2.96 -3.13 -30.71
C LEU A 210 2.30 -4.27 -31.49
N ALA A 211 1.45 -5.05 -30.84
CA ALA A 211 0.73 -6.16 -31.46
C ALA A 211 -0.20 -5.68 -32.60
N LEU A 212 -0.93 -4.57 -32.41
CA LEU A 212 -1.70 -3.93 -33.47
C LEU A 212 -0.80 -3.48 -34.63
N ALA A 213 0.31 -2.79 -34.34
CA ALA A 213 1.23 -2.27 -35.36
C ALA A 213 1.87 -3.40 -36.18
N VAL A 214 2.22 -4.52 -35.54
CA VAL A 214 2.70 -5.74 -36.21
C VAL A 214 1.59 -6.34 -37.06
N GLY A 215 0.40 -6.51 -36.50
CA GLY A 215 -0.75 -7.13 -37.17
C GLY A 215 -1.21 -6.38 -38.43
N ILE A 216 -1.05 -5.06 -38.48
CA ILE A 216 -1.36 -4.24 -39.66
C ILE A 216 -0.14 -3.95 -40.56
N GLY A 217 1.03 -4.52 -40.26
CA GLY A 217 2.26 -4.33 -41.03
C GLY A 217 2.88 -2.93 -40.92
N ARG A 218 2.54 -2.14 -39.89
CA ARG A 218 3.02 -0.76 -39.68
C ARG A 218 4.02 -0.60 -38.53
N TRP A 219 4.57 -1.69 -38.00
CA TRP A 219 5.49 -1.64 -36.84
C TRP A 219 6.80 -0.87 -37.09
N ARG A 220 7.25 -0.72 -38.35
CA ARG A 220 8.41 0.12 -38.75
C ARG A 220 8.01 1.49 -39.30
N ASN A 221 6.72 1.84 -39.29
CA ASN A 221 6.25 3.09 -39.86
C ASN A 221 6.63 4.27 -38.96
N THR A 222 7.62 5.06 -39.38
CA THR A 222 8.18 6.18 -38.61
C THR A 222 7.13 7.23 -38.23
N ALA A 223 6.10 7.46 -39.06
CA ALA A 223 5.03 8.38 -38.74
C ALA A 223 4.13 7.87 -37.60
N VAL A 224 3.84 6.56 -37.57
CA VAL A 224 3.09 5.92 -36.47
C VAL A 224 3.92 5.94 -35.19
N LEU A 225 5.20 5.57 -35.26
CA LEU A 225 6.12 5.61 -34.12
C LEU A 225 6.25 7.02 -33.53
N LYS A 226 6.40 8.06 -34.37
CA LYS A 226 6.41 9.46 -33.92
C LYS A 226 5.11 9.85 -33.21
N ARG A 227 3.96 9.50 -33.77
CA ARG A 227 2.65 9.79 -33.15
C ARG A 227 2.47 9.09 -31.80
N LEU A 228 2.89 7.84 -31.68
CA LEU A 228 2.88 7.11 -30.41
C LEU A 228 3.83 7.76 -29.40
N ALA A 229 5.04 8.14 -29.83
CA ALA A 229 6.00 8.85 -28.99
C ALA A 229 5.42 10.17 -28.49
N TYR A 230 4.79 10.98 -29.35
CA TYR A 230 4.15 12.23 -28.92
C TYR A 230 3.02 12.00 -27.90
N ALA A 231 2.16 11.00 -28.10
CA ALA A 231 1.13 10.66 -27.14
C ALA A 231 1.72 10.21 -25.80
N ALA A 232 2.77 9.38 -25.82
CA ALA A 232 3.46 8.91 -24.63
C ALA A 232 4.19 10.05 -23.89
N THR A 233 4.86 10.95 -24.61
CA THR A 233 5.51 12.14 -24.03
C THR A 233 4.48 13.05 -23.39
N LEU A 234 3.35 13.32 -24.07
CA LEU A 234 2.27 14.13 -23.49
C LEU A 234 1.72 13.49 -22.22
N ALA A 235 1.48 12.18 -22.22
CA ALA A 235 1.02 11.47 -21.04
C ALA A 235 2.03 11.56 -19.89
N ALA A 236 3.32 11.36 -20.18
CA ALA A 236 4.40 11.45 -19.20
C ALA A 236 4.51 12.87 -18.60
N VAL A 237 4.42 13.92 -19.42
CA VAL A 237 4.46 15.32 -18.95
C VAL A 237 3.29 15.62 -18.01
N LEU A 238 2.08 15.15 -18.33
CA LEU A 238 0.90 15.37 -17.49
C LEU A 238 0.94 14.59 -16.17
N VAL A 239 1.57 13.41 -16.16
CA VAL A 239 1.70 12.55 -14.96
C VAL A 239 2.90 12.95 -14.10
N ALA A 240 3.94 13.57 -14.67
CA ALA A 240 5.21 13.86 -14.02
C ALA A 240 5.09 14.59 -12.66
N PRO A 241 4.23 15.62 -12.48
CA PRO A 241 4.12 16.31 -11.19
C PRO A 241 3.67 15.38 -10.06
N VAL A 242 2.66 14.53 -10.34
CA VAL A 242 2.15 13.55 -9.37
C VAL A 242 3.18 12.44 -9.14
N ALA A 243 3.81 11.94 -10.20
CA ALA A 243 4.82 10.89 -10.09
C ALA A 243 6.06 11.33 -9.29
N ALA A 244 6.50 12.58 -9.46
CA ALA A 244 7.61 13.14 -8.71
C ALA A 244 7.30 13.23 -7.21
N LEU A 245 6.09 13.67 -6.86
CA LEU A 245 5.65 13.69 -5.46
C LEU A 245 5.63 12.28 -4.84
N TYR A 246 5.08 11.30 -5.54
CA TYR A 246 5.06 9.91 -5.08
C TYR A 246 6.47 9.35 -4.92
N ALA A 247 7.38 9.65 -5.85
CA ALA A 247 8.78 9.25 -5.73
C ALA A 247 9.46 9.87 -4.50
N ASN A 248 9.22 11.15 -4.22
CA ASN A 248 9.77 11.84 -3.05
C ASN A 248 9.23 11.26 -1.74
N VAL A 249 7.92 11.05 -1.64
CA VAL A 249 7.29 10.41 -0.47
C VAL A 249 7.80 8.99 -0.30
N ALA A 250 7.89 8.23 -1.39
CA ALA A 250 8.35 6.85 -1.32
C ALA A 250 9.80 6.73 -0.86
N GLN A 251 10.68 7.62 -1.34
CA GLN A 251 12.06 7.68 -0.86
C GLN A 251 12.15 8.12 0.61
N ARG A 252 11.35 9.11 1.03
CA ARG A 252 11.40 9.64 2.39
C ARG A 252 10.93 8.64 3.44
N GLU A 253 9.84 7.93 3.15
CA GLU A 253 9.26 6.94 4.06
C GLU A 253 9.80 5.52 3.84
N GLY A 254 10.65 5.32 2.83
CA GLY A 254 11.17 4.01 2.46
C GLY A 254 10.12 3.06 1.85
N PHE A 255 9.05 3.59 1.28
CA PHE A 255 7.97 2.82 0.70
C PHE A 255 8.38 2.05 -0.55
N GLY A 256 7.84 0.84 -0.67
CA GLY A 256 8.09 -0.06 -1.78
C GLY A 256 7.87 -1.52 -1.35
N ARG A 257 7.44 -2.36 -2.29
CA ARG A 257 7.20 -3.77 -2.02
C ARG A 257 8.22 -4.64 -2.72
N ASN A 258 8.73 -5.63 -1.99
CA ASN A 258 9.58 -6.67 -2.57
C ASN A 258 8.73 -7.76 -3.25
N LEU A 259 9.39 -8.68 -3.96
CA LEU A 259 8.70 -9.76 -4.67
C LEU A 259 7.93 -10.69 -3.72
N TYR A 260 8.40 -10.92 -2.50
CA TYR A 260 7.70 -11.77 -1.54
C TYR A 260 6.37 -11.16 -1.10
N GLU A 261 6.35 -9.85 -0.80
CA GLU A 261 5.13 -9.12 -0.47
C GLU A 261 4.15 -9.07 -1.64
N ALA A 262 4.65 -8.90 -2.87
CA ALA A 262 3.83 -8.94 -4.07
C ALA A 262 3.19 -10.33 -4.30
N GLY A 263 3.86 -11.42 -3.93
CA GLY A 263 3.36 -12.79 -4.08
C GLY A 263 2.10 -13.10 -3.27
N ARG A 264 1.89 -12.45 -2.12
CA ARG A 264 0.77 -12.75 -1.20
C ARG A 264 -0.62 -12.65 -1.84
N ASN A 265 -0.81 -11.69 -2.73
CA ASN A 265 -2.07 -11.39 -3.40
C ASN A 265 -2.00 -11.72 -4.91
N ALA A 266 -1.18 -12.69 -5.28
CA ALA A 266 -1.12 -13.20 -6.63
C ALA A 266 -2.36 -14.07 -6.95
N ALA A 267 -2.75 -14.06 -8.22
CA ALA A 267 -3.72 -15.01 -8.73
C ALA A 267 -3.11 -16.40 -8.85
N ILE A 268 -3.97 -17.40 -8.79
CA ILE A 268 -3.66 -18.77 -9.20
C ILE A 268 -4.54 -19.13 -10.40
N VAL A 269 -4.21 -20.19 -11.12
CA VAL A 269 -4.98 -20.58 -12.31
C VAL A 269 -6.47 -20.80 -11.97
N SER A 270 -6.76 -21.38 -10.80
CA SER A 270 -8.13 -21.59 -10.32
C SER A 270 -8.86 -20.28 -9.99
N SER A 271 -8.18 -19.15 -9.77
CA SER A 271 -8.83 -17.84 -9.57
C SER A 271 -9.70 -17.43 -10.76
N TYR A 272 -9.34 -17.87 -11.98
CA TYR A 272 -10.10 -17.60 -13.20
C TYR A 272 -11.40 -18.40 -13.33
N VAL A 273 -11.72 -19.25 -12.35
CA VAL A 273 -13.01 -19.95 -12.24
C VAL A 273 -13.66 -19.69 -10.87
N GLN A 274 -13.29 -18.61 -10.19
CA GLN A 274 -13.86 -18.21 -8.90
C GLN A 274 -14.68 -16.93 -9.02
N VAL A 275 -15.82 -16.88 -8.34
CA VAL A 275 -16.72 -15.72 -8.31
C VAL A 275 -16.87 -15.15 -6.90
N PRO A 276 -17.32 -13.88 -6.77
CA PRO A 276 -17.73 -13.33 -5.49
C PRO A 276 -18.84 -14.17 -4.84
N PRO A 277 -18.82 -14.38 -3.50
CA PRO A 277 -19.83 -15.17 -2.81
C PRO A 277 -21.27 -14.70 -3.04
N GLY A 278 -21.48 -13.40 -3.25
CA GLY A 278 -22.81 -12.84 -3.56
C GLY A 278 -23.29 -13.05 -5.00
N ASN A 279 -22.50 -13.66 -5.90
CA ASN A 279 -22.94 -14.01 -7.24
C ASN A 279 -24.11 -15.01 -7.17
N VAL A 280 -25.20 -14.72 -7.90
CA VAL A 280 -26.47 -15.44 -7.76
C VAL A 280 -26.36 -16.90 -8.23
N LEU A 281 -25.63 -17.16 -9.32
CA LEU A 281 -25.63 -18.46 -9.98
C LEU A 281 -24.60 -19.43 -9.39
N TYR A 282 -23.35 -18.97 -9.23
CA TYR A 282 -22.23 -19.82 -8.84
C TYR A 282 -21.71 -19.55 -7.41
N GLY A 283 -21.86 -18.30 -6.94
CA GLY A 283 -21.35 -17.89 -5.62
C GLY A 283 -22.20 -18.45 -4.48
N ARG A 284 -23.53 -18.26 -4.56
CA ARG A 284 -24.49 -18.73 -3.54
C ARG A 284 -24.66 -20.24 -3.47
N THR A 285 -24.44 -20.93 -4.58
CA THR A 285 -24.48 -22.41 -4.67
C THR A 285 -23.18 -23.05 -4.21
N GLY A 286 -22.11 -22.25 -4.11
CA GLY A 286 -20.78 -22.68 -3.76
C GLY A 286 -20.00 -23.46 -4.81
N LEU A 287 -20.55 -23.55 -6.03
CA LEU A 287 -19.91 -24.23 -7.16
C LEU A 287 -18.53 -23.65 -7.51
N LEU A 288 -18.40 -22.33 -7.45
CA LEU A 288 -17.20 -21.59 -7.86
C LEU A 288 -16.67 -20.69 -6.72
N HIS A 289 -16.64 -21.22 -5.50
CA HIS A 289 -16.21 -20.48 -4.31
C HIS A 289 -14.74 -20.02 -4.38
N PRO A 290 -14.42 -18.80 -3.92
CA PRO A 290 -13.06 -18.28 -3.94
C PRO A 290 -12.17 -18.89 -2.86
N GLN A 291 -10.88 -19.02 -3.17
CA GLN A 291 -9.85 -19.52 -2.24
C GLN A 291 -9.04 -18.38 -1.61
N GLY A 292 -9.71 -17.29 -1.26
CA GLY A 292 -9.13 -16.10 -0.65
C GLY A 292 -9.52 -14.80 -1.35
N PRO A 293 -9.26 -13.65 -0.70
CA PRO A 293 -9.58 -12.34 -1.23
C PRO A 293 -8.78 -12.01 -2.50
N GLU A 294 -9.35 -11.16 -3.36
CA GLU A 294 -8.76 -10.68 -4.63
C GLU A 294 -8.58 -11.78 -5.71
N ARG A 295 -9.18 -12.96 -5.51
CA ARG A 295 -9.07 -14.13 -6.42
C ARG A 295 -10.36 -14.42 -7.21
N GLU A 296 -11.38 -13.58 -7.08
CA GLU A 296 -12.65 -13.70 -7.80
C GLU A 296 -12.57 -13.18 -9.25
N LEU A 297 -11.87 -13.92 -10.13
CA LEU A 297 -11.47 -13.43 -11.46
C LEU A 297 -12.30 -14.03 -12.62
N PHE A 298 -13.35 -14.82 -12.32
CA PHE A 298 -14.12 -15.52 -13.35
C PHE A 298 -14.88 -14.55 -14.28
N PRO A 299 -14.62 -14.58 -15.60
CA PRO A 299 -15.23 -13.67 -16.55
C PRO A 299 -16.60 -14.12 -17.09
N GLY A 300 -17.05 -15.35 -16.82
CA GLY A 300 -18.29 -15.94 -17.36
C GLY A 300 -18.05 -16.94 -18.51
N PHE A 301 -18.79 -18.06 -18.52
CA PHE A 301 -18.64 -19.08 -19.56
C PHE A 301 -19.12 -18.58 -20.91
N VAL A 302 -20.22 -17.83 -20.95
CA VAL A 302 -20.74 -17.24 -22.20
C VAL A 302 -19.70 -16.31 -22.83
N LEU A 303 -19.02 -15.49 -22.01
CA LEU A 303 -18.00 -14.57 -22.51
C LEU A 303 -16.77 -15.33 -23.04
N ILE A 304 -16.30 -16.34 -22.31
CA ILE A 304 -15.18 -17.19 -22.73
C ILE A 304 -15.51 -17.89 -24.06
N ALA A 305 -16.67 -18.55 -24.16
CA ALA A 305 -17.07 -19.29 -25.35
C ALA A 305 -17.17 -18.36 -26.58
N LEU A 306 -17.80 -17.20 -26.44
CA LEU A 306 -17.88 -16.21 -27.52
C LEU A 306 -16.52 -15.62 -27.86
N ALA A 307 -15.64 -15.42 -26.89
CA ALA A 307 -14.28 -14.93 -27.12
C ALA A 307 -13.44 -15.94 -27.92
N LEU A 308 -13.55 -17.23 -27.62
CA LEU A 308 -12.88 -18.29 -28.39
C LEU A 308 -13.38 -18.33 -29.84
N VAL A 309 -14.70 -18.29 -30.04
CA VAL A 309 -15.31 -18.22 -31.38
C VAL A 309 -14.86 -16.95 -32.12
N GLY A 310 -14.82 -15.81 -31.43
CA GLY A 310 -14.39 -14.53 -31.97
C GLY A 310 -12.91 -14.49 -32.34
N ALA A 311 -12.04 -15.07 -31.51
CA ALA A 311 -10.62 -15.23 -31.79
C ALA A 311 -10.41 -16.10 -33.03
N TRP A 312 -11.08 -17.25 -33.11
CA TRP A 312 -10.99 -18.16 -34.26
C TRP A 312 -11.47 -17.52 -35.57
N ARG A 313 -12.66 -16.90 -35.55
CA ARG A 313 -13.23 -16.23 -36.73
C ARG A 313 -12.43 -14.98 -37.12
N GLY A 314 -12.00 -14.19 -36.15
CA GLY A 314 -11.25 -12.96 -36.38
C GLY A 314 -9.83 -13.23 -36.89
N TRP A 315 -9.19 -14.31 -36.42
CA TRP A 315 -7.89 -14.76 -36.90
C TRP A 315 -7.90 -15.13 -38.39
N ARG A 316 -8.99 -15.77 -38.84
CA ARG A 316 -9.20 -16.17 -40.24
C ARG A 316 -9.82 -15.05 -41.11
N GLY A 317 -10.04 -13.87 -40.56
CA GLY A 317 -10.79 -12.80 -41.22
C GLY A 317 -10.06 -11.46 -41.25
N ASP A 318 -10.85 -10.39 -41.37
CA ASP A 318 -10.44 -8.99 -41.43
C ASP A 318 -9.90 -8.45 -40.08
N ALA A 319 -10.19 -9.14 -38.99
CA ALA A 319 -9.89 -8.71 -37.63
C ALA A 319 -8.59 -9.26 -37.04
N ARG A 320 -7.71 -9.88 -37.85
CA ARG A 320 -6.50 -10.58 -37.38
C ARG A 320 -5.62 -9.71 -36.50
N ALA A 321 -5.41 -8.44 -36.86
CA ALA A 321 -4.60 -7.51 -36.06
C ALA A 321 -5.22 -7.24 -34.67
N THR A 322 -6.53 -7.03 -34.61
CA THR A 322 -7.27 -6.86 -33.35
C THR A 322 -7.19 -8.12 -32.49
N VAL A 323 -7.38 -9.30 -33.08
CA VAL A 323 -7.25 -10.58 -32.37
C VAL A 323 -5.86 -10.75 -31.79
N LEU A 324 -4.81 -10.49 -32.58
CA LEU A 324 -3.42 -10.59 -32.13
C LEU A 324 -3.13 -9.63 -30.97
N ALA A 325 -3.66 -8.41 -31.02
CA ALA A 325 -3.55 -7.45 -29.93
C ALA A 325 -4.28 -7.89 -28.65
N MET A 326 -5.52 -8.37 -28.77
CA MET A 326 -6.28 -8.85 -27.62
C MET A 326 -5.65 -10.10 -26.99
N ILE A 327 -5.11 -11.03 -27.80
CA ILE A 327 -4.36 -12.18 -27.30
C ILE A 327 -3.10 -11.71 -26.55
N ALA A 328 -2.33 -10.77 -27.09
CA ALA A 328 -1.14 -10.25 -26.42
C ALA A 328 -1.49 -9.60 -25.07
N ILE A 329 -2.57 -8.82 -25.01
CA ILE A 329 -3.06 -8.20 -23.77
C ILE A 329 -3.55 -9.24 -22.77
N ALA A 330 -4.30 -10.26 -23.22
CA ALA A 330 -4.78 -11.34 -22.36
C ALA A 330 -3.62 -12.14 -21.77
N VAL A 331 -2.62 -12.51 -22.59
CA VAL A 331 -1.44 -13.24 -22.14
C VAL A 331 -0.63 -12.41 -21.16
N LEU A 332 -0.38 -11.12 -21.45
CA LEU A 332 0.31 -10.22 -20.53
C LEU A 332 -0.41 -10.12 -19.18
N GLY A 333 -1.73 -9.89 -19.23
CA GLY A 333 -2.57 -9.80 -18.03
C GLY A 333 -2.57 -11.08 -17.20
N PHE A 334 -2.70 -12.24 -17.85
CA PHE A 334 -2.67 -13.54 -17.19
C PHE A 334 -1.30 -13.83 -16.57
N VAL A 335 -0.21 -13.62 -17.31
CA VAL A 335 1.14 -13.89 -16.81
C VAL A 335 1.50 -12.99 -15.63
N LEU A 336 1.18 -11.70 -15.70
CA LEU A 336 1.44 -10.77 -14.59
C LEU A 336 0.49 -10.99 -13.41
N SER A 337 -0.71 -11.53 -13.63
CA SER A 337 -1.66 -11.77 -12.53
C SER A 337 -1.22 -12.89 -11.60
N LEU A 338 -0.51 -13.89 -12.14
CA LEU A 338 0.11 -14.97 -11.36
C LEU A 338 1.26 -14.49 -10.47
N GLY A 339 1.66 -13.22 -10.57
CA GLY A 339 2.67 -12.63 -9.71
C GLY A 339 4.07 -13.24 -9.89
N PRO A 340 4.94 -13.03 -8.90
CA PRO A 340 6.30 -13.59 -8.89
C PRO A 340 6.36 -15.12 -8.95
N ASP A 341 5.32 -15.82 -8.48
CA ASP A 341 5.28 -17.28 -8.45
C ASP A 341 4.81 -17.91 -9.78
N GLY A 342 4.27 -17.09 -10.69
CA GLY A 342 3.98 -17.49 -12.06
C GLY A 342 5.24 -17.52 -12.94
N VAL A 343 5.39 -16.51 -13.81
CA VAL A 343 6.58 -16.39 -14.68
C VAL A 343 7.61 -15.47 -14.00
N ARG A 344 8.27 -16.00 -12.97
CA ARG A 344 9.18 -15.25 -12.09
C ARG A 344 10.21 -14.36 -12.82
N PRO A 345 10.95 -14.83 -13.84
CA PRO A 345 11.95 -14.00 -14.50
C PRO A 345 11.34 -12.79 -15.20
N PHE A 346 10.16 -12.96 -15.81
CA PHE A 346 9.45 -11.88 -16.47
C PHE A 346 8.89 -10.88 -15.44
N TYR A 347 8.24 -11.37 -14.39
CA TYR A 347 7.71 -10.51 -13.33
C TYR A 347 8.82 -9.71 -12.64
N ALA A 348 9.94 -10.35 -12.30
CA ALA A 348 11.10 -9.69 -11.70
C ALA A 348 11.72 -8.64 -12.63
N ALA A 349 11.80 -8.91 -13.94
CA ALA A 349 12.28 -7.92 -14.91
C ALA A 349 11.35 -6.70 -14.96
N VAL A 350 10.04 -6.90 -15.04
CA VAL A 350 9.06 -5.81 -15.05
C VAL A 350 9.13 -5.02 -13.73
N HIS A 351 9.21 -5.71 -12.60
CA HIS A 351 9.36 -5.10 -11.27
C HIS A 351 10.61 -4.23 -11.16
N ARG A 352 11.73 -4.68 -11.73
CA ARG A 352 13.00 -3.95 -11.71
C ARG A 352 13.03 -2.74 -12.65
N PHE A 353 12.48 -2.86 -13.86
CA PHE A 353 12.68 -1.86 -14.92
C PHE A 353 11.50 -0.91 -15.14
N VAL A 354 10.28 -1.27 -14.71
CA VAL A 354 9.11 -0.42 -14.89
C VAL A 354 8.95 0.49 -13.67
N PHE A 355 9.08 1.79 -13.92
CA PHE A 355 8.88 2.82 -12.90
C PHE A 355 7.54 2.65 -12.19
N GLY A 356 7.54 2.70 -10.85
CA GLY A 356 6.35 2.60 -10.01
C GLY A 356 5.81 1.17 -9.84
N PHE A 357 6.36 0.15 -10.49
CA PHE A 357 5.85 -1.22 -10.40
C PHE A 357 5.94 -1.80 -8.98
N SER A 358 6.91 -1.36 -8.17
CA SER A 358 7.03 -1.73 -6.75
C SER A 358 5.83 -1.28 -5.89
N ALA A 359 4.94 -0.42 -6.40
CA ALA A 359 3.70 -0.04 -5.72
C ALA A 359 2.61 -1.13 -5.82
N ILE A 360 2.70 -2.06 -6.79
CA ILE A 360 1.74 -3.13 -7.03
C ILE A 360 1.72 -4.11 -5.83
N ARG A 361 0.64 -4.05 -5.04
CA ARG A 361 0.40 -4.93 -3.88
C ARG A 361 -0.24 -6.27 -4.25
N ALA A 362 -1.00 -6.29 -5.33
CA ALA A 362 -1.96 -7.32 -5.67
C ALA A 362 -1.86 -7.70 -7.16
N PRO A 363 -0.91 -8.58 -7.52
CA PRO A 363 -0.75 -8.99 -8.91
C PRO A 363 -2.05 -9.48 -9.54
N ALA A 364 -2.94 -10.15 -8.78
CA ALA A 364 -4.21 -10.66 -9.28
C ALA A 364 -5.04 -9.65 -10.09
N ARG A 365 -4.92 -8.34 -9.80
CA ARG A 365 -5.61 -7.24 -10.49
C ARG A 365 -5.19 -7.07 -11.97
N PHE A 366 -4.04 -7.61 -12.41
CA PHE A 366 -3.68 -7.68 -13.83
C PHE A 366 -4.68 -8.48 -14.68
N SER A 367 -5.49 -9.34 -14.05
CA SER A 367 -6.59 -10.06 -14.70
C SER A 367 -7.64 -9.15 -15.36
N VAL A 368 -7.71 -7.87 -14.99
CA VAL A 368 -8.54 -6.88 -15.69
C VAL A 368 -8.22 -6.80 -17.18
N LEU A 369 -6.96 -7.05 -17.58
CA LEU A 369 -6.54 -7.09 -18.98
C LEU A 369 -7.05 -8.34 -19.71
N VAL A 370 -7.18 -9.47 -18.99
CA VAL A 370 -7.83 -10.67 -19.53
C VAL A 370 -9.29 -10.36 -19.82
N LEU A 371 -10.02 -9.78 -18.86
CA LEU A 371 -11.41 -9.37 -19.07
C LEU A 371 -11.55 -8.39 -20.23
N PHE A 372 -10.68 -7.37 -20.31
CA PHE A 372 -10.66 -6.40 -21.40
C PHE A 372 -10.54 -7.07 -22.77
N ALA A 373 -9.59 -7.99 -22.92
CA ALA A 373 -9.37 -8.72 -24.16
C ALA A 373 -10.55 -9.62 -24.51
N LEU A 374 -11.10 -10.35 -23.53
CA LEU A 374 -12.26 -11.22 -23.72
C LEU A 374 -13.50 -10.44 -24.16
N CYS A 375 -13.75 -9.24 -23.63
CA CYS A 375 -14.84 -8.37 -24.06
C CYS A 375 -14.78 -8.07 -25.57
N VAL A 376 -13.61 -7.69 -26.08
CA VAL A 376 -13.44 -7.34 -27.50
C VAL A 376 -13.48 -8.58 -28.40
N LEU A 377 -12.90 -9.70 -27.96
CA LEU A 377 -12.96 -10.97 -28.69
C LEU A 377 -14.39 -11.54 -28.74
N ALA A 378 -15.11 -11.52 -27.63
CA ALA A 378 -16.50 -11.99 -27.57
C ALA A 378 -17.42 -11.18 -28.48
N ALA A 379 -17.18 -9.88 -28.60
CA ALA A 379 -17.88 -9.03 -29.56
C ALA A 379 -17.65 -9.48 -31.03
N HIS A 380 -16.46 -9.99 -31.37
CA HIS A 380 -16.23 -10.58 -32.70
C HIS A 380 -16.96 -11.91 -32.88
N GLY A 381 -17.09 -12.70 -31.81
CA GLY A 381 -17.80 -13.98 -31.81
C GLY A 381 -19.29 -13.81 -32.10
N ILE A 382 -19.93 -12.84 -31.43
CA ILE A 382 -21.36 -12.54 -31.57
C ILE A 382 -21.71 -11.73 -32.83
N ARG A 383 -20.74 -11.06 -33.47
CA ARG A 383 -20.93 -10.19 -34.66
C ARG A 383 -21.78 -10.83 -35.77
N ARG A 384 -21.66 -12.14 -35.98
CA ARG A 384 -22.32 -12.89 -37.06
C ARG A 384 -23.44 -13.82 -36.56
N ILE A 385 -23.83 -13.70 -35.30
CA ILE A 385 -24.94 -14.48 -34.72
C ILE A 385 -26.25 -13.74 -35.04
N ASP A 386 -27.33 -14.50 -35.27
CA ASP A 386 -28.66 -13.93 -35.44
C ASP A 386 -29.01 -12.97 -34.28
N PRO A 387 -29.56 -11.77 -34.54
CA PRO A 387 -29.83 -10.79 -33.49
C PRO A 387 -30.71 -11.30 -32.34
N ARG A 388 -31.67 -12.20 -32.60
CA ARG A 388 -32.54 -12.75 -31.55
C ARG A 388 -31.76 -13.67 -30.63
N ILE A 389 -30.93 -14.55 -31.20
CA ILE A 389 -30.02 -15.42 -30.44
C ILE A 389 -28.98 -14.58 -29.69
N ALA A 390 -28.46 -13.52 -30.33
CA ALA A 390 -27.51 -12.61 -29.70
C ALA A 390 -28.10 -11.93 -28.45
N ILE A 391 -29.37 -11.50 -28.51
CA ILE A 391 -30.08 -10.94 -27.34
C ILE A 391 -30.18 -11.98 -26.21
N VAL A 392 -30.54 -13.23 -26.54
CA VAL A 392 -30.60 -14.32 -25.54
C VAL A 392 -29.23 -14.56 -24.92
N LEU A 393 -28.15 -14.63 -25.72
CA LEU A 393 -26.79 -14.81 -25.21
C LEU A 393 -26.35 -13.65 -24.31
N VAL A 394 -26.70 -12.41 -24.66
CA VAL A 394 -26.44 -11.23 -23.81
C VAL A 394 -27.21 -11.34 -22.49
N ALA A 395 -28.47 -11.76 -22.53
CA ALA A 395 -29.28 -11.95 -21.33
C ALA A 395 -28.73 -13.06 -20.42
N VAL A 396 -28.34 -14.21 -21.00
CA VAL A 396 -27.71 -15.31 -20.25
C VAL A 396 -26.40 -14.88 -19.62
N ALA A 397 -25.54 -14.16 -20.37
CA ALA A 397 -24.29 -13.61 -19.82
C ALA A 397 -24.56 -12.63 -18.66
N ALA A 398 -25.58 -11.77 -18.79
CA ALA A 398 -25.97 -10.85 -17.72
C ALA A 398 -26.44 -11.59 -16.46
N VAL A 399 -27.11 -12.74 -16.61
CA VAL A 399 -27.49 -13.62 -15.48
C VAL A 399 -26.26 -14.26 -14.83
N GLU A 400 -25.26 -14.70 -15.61
CA GLU A 400 -24.00 -15.24 -15.05
C GLU A 400 -23.27 -14.22 -14.16
N TRP A 401 -23.35 -12.93 -14.49
CA TRP A 401 -22.73 -11.86 -13.71
C TRP A 401 -23.61 -11.29 -12.60
N LEU A 402 -24.87 -11.74 -12.50
CA LEU A 402 -25.84 -11.11 -11.61
C LEU A 402 -25.42 -11.22 -10.14
N TYR A 403 -25.40 -10.07 -9.47
CA TYR A 403 -24.99 -9.91 -8.08
C TYR A 403 -26.06 -9.08 -7.34
N VAL A 404 -27.17 -9.72 -6.94
CA VAL A 404 -28.34 -9.02 -6.36
C VAL A 404 -28.99 -9.81 -5.21
N PRO A 405 -29.34 -9.17 -4.06
CA PRO A 405 -28.86 -7.85 -3.67
C PRO A 405 -27.38 -7.93 -3.23
N PRO A 406 -26.56 -6.90 -3.52
CA PRO A 406 -25.29 -6.76 -2.83
C PRO A 406 -25.54 -6.59 -1.32
N MET A 407 -24.68 -7.19 -0.50
CA MET A 407 -24.54 -6.72 0.87
C MET A 407 -23.95 -5.32 0.79
N LEU A 408 -24.63 -4.32 1.35
CA LEU A 408 -24.19 -2.94 1.40
C LEU A 408 -23.98 -2.54 2.85
N ALA A 409 -22.86 -1.88 3.13
CA ALA A 409 -22.57 -1.38 4.46
C ALA A 409 -23.41 -0.13 4.77
N ALA A 410 -23.73 0.06 6.05
CA ALA A 410 -24.24 1.34 6.52
C ALA A 410 -23.16 2.42 6.33
N ALA A 411 -23.60 3.64 6.00
CA ALA A 411 -22.72 4.79 5.97
C ALA A 411 -22.22 5.13 7.39
N PRO A 412 -20.97 5.59 7.54
CA PRO A 412 -20.46 6.04 8.83
C PRO A 412 -21.16 7.33 9.27
N SER A 413 -21.23 7.55 10.58
CA SER A 413 -21.55 8.86 11.14
C SER A 413 -20.41 9.84 10.83
N LEU A 414 -20.70 10.83 9.98
CA LEU A 414 -19.80 11.95 9.69
C LEU A 414 -19.88 13.06 10.75
N HIS A 415 -21.01 13.14 11.44
CA HIS A 415 -21.28 14.12 12.48
C HIS A 415 -21.34 13.42 13.83
N THR A 416 -20.53 13.90 14.76
CA THR A 416 -20.37 13.34 16.11
C THR A 416 -20.34 14.48 17.12
N ASP A 417 -20.80 14.25 18.35
CA ASP A 417 -20.79 15.31 19.36
C ASP A 417 -19.35 15.71 19.68
N VAL A 418 -18.46 14.71 19.76
CA VAL A 418 -17.01 14.91 19.88
C VAL A 418 -16.46 15.73 18.70
N GLY A 419 -16.81 15.36 17.46
CA GLY A 419 -16.31 16.04 16.26
C GLY A 419 -16.79 17.49 16.16
N GLN A 420 -18.05 17.77 16.52
CA GLN A 420 -18.60 19.12 16.57
C GLN A 420 -17.93 19.97 17.65
N TRP A 421 -17.71 19.40 18.84
CA TRP A 421 -16.98 20.09 19.90
C TRP A 421 -15.56 20.45 19.44
N LEU A 422 -14.83 19.50 18.84
CA LEU A 422 -13.49 19.74 18.31
C LEU A 422 -13.50 20.77 17.18
N ALA A 423 -14.54 20.83 16.34
CA ALA A 423 -14.65 21.82 15.27
C ALA A 423 -14.84 23.26 15.81
N GLN A 424 -15.54 23.40 16.94
CA GLN A 424 -15.89 24.71 17.54
C GLN A 424 -14.86 25.22 18.56
N ASP A 425 -14.10 24.33 19.19
CA ASP A 425 -13.14 24.69 20.22
C ASP A 425 -12.03 25.63 19.69
N SER A 426 -11.73 26.68 20.47
CA SER A 426 -10.78 27.73 20.07
C SER A 426 -9.32 27.31 20.19
N ALA A 427 -9.01 26.31 21.04
CA ALA A 427 -7.67 25.77 21.16
C ALA A 427 -7.42 24.80 20.00
N GLN A 428 -6.73 25.26 18.95
CA GLN A 428 -6.34 24.43 17.81
C GLN A 428 -5.25 23.43 18.21
N GLY A 429 -5.24 22.24 17.58
CA GLY A 429 -4.16 21.27 17.78
C GLY A 429 -4.50 19.83 17.38
N PRO A 430 -3.47 18.95 17.35
CA PRO A 430 -3.61 17.54 16.94
C PRO A 430 -4.41 16.70 17.94
N VAL A 431 -5.12 15.69 17.42
CA VAL A 431 -6.02 14.81 18.19
C VAL A 431 -5.56 13.35 18.10
N ALA A 432 -5.54 12.65 19.23
CA ALA A 432 -5.37 11.19 19.29
C ALA A 432 -6.68 10.54 19.74
N VAL A 433 -7.30 9.72 18.88
CA VAL A 433 -8.52 8.97 19.22
C VAL A 433 -8.12 7.56 19.65
N LEU A 434 -8.37 7.21 20.91
CA LEU A 434 -7.93 5.94 21.50
C LEU A 434 -9.02 4.86 21.44
N PRO A 435 -8.63 3.59 21.23
CA PRO A 435 -7.27 3.15 20.89
C PRO A 435 -6.86 3.54 19.46
N LEU A 436 -5.56 3.81 19.26
CA LEU A 436 -4.96 3.94 17.94
C LEU A 436 -4.93 2.57 17.27
N GLY A 437 -5.77 2.41 16.25
CA GLY A 437 -5.79 1.21 15.42
C GLY A 437 -4.55 1.08 14.53
N LEU A 438 -4.13 -0.16 14.31
CA LEU A 438 -3.04 -0.50 13.38
C LEU A 438 -3.56 -0.98 12.02
N ASP A 439 -4.87 -1.09 11.82
CA ASP A 439 -5.46 -1.61 10.60
C ASP A 439 -6.78 -0.87 10.29
N ILE A 440 -7.74 -1.58 9.68
CA ILE A 440 -9.06 -1.06 9.27
C ILE A 440 -9.82 -0.34 10.39
N ASP A 441 -9.51 -0.62 11.65
CA ASP A 441 -10.12 -0.05 12.84
C ASP A 441 -9.79 1.44 13.06
N ALA A 442 -8.74 1.97 12.43
CA ALA A 442 -8.42 3.40 12.47
C ALA A 442 -9.30 4.26 11.54
N THR A 443 -9.96 3.65 10.55
CA THR A 443 -10.68 4.39 9.50
C THR A 443 -11.93 5.17 9.95
N PRO A 444 -12.70 4.78 10.99
CA PRO A 444 -13.79 5.61 11.49
C PRO A 444 -13.33 6.98 11.99
N ALA A 445 -12.23 7.03 12.74
CA ALA A 445 -11.65 8.29 13.23
C ALA A 445 -11.18 9.19 12.07
N MET A 446 -10.68 8.60 10.99
CA MET A 446 -10.34 9.35 9.77
C MET A 446 -11.58 10.01 9.18
N VAL A 447 -12.67 9.26 8.97
CA VAL A 447 -13.90 9.80 8.40
C VAL A 447 -14.49 10.91 9.28
N GLN A 448 -14.55 10.71 10.60
CA GLN A 448 -15.01 11.71 11.56
C GLN A 448 -14.14 12.98 11.55
N SER A 449 -12.84 12.84 11.27
CA SER A 449 -11.94 13.99 11.21
C SER A 449 -12.23 14.98 10.07
N LEU A 450 -13.07 14.61 9.09
CA LEU A 450 -13.55 15.53 8.06
C LEU A 450 -14.42 16.66 8.63
N GLU A 451 -15.03 16.46 9.81
CA GLU A 451 -15.87 17.46 10.48
C GLU A 451 -15.03 18.58 11.08
N HIS A 452 -13.99 18.23 11.85
CA HIS A 452 -13.15 19.21 12.55
C HIS A 452 -11.88 19.60 11.79
N ARG A 453 -11.48 18.83 10.76
CA ARG A 453 -10.29 19.05 9.89
C ARG A 453 -8.94 19.21 10.61
N ARG A 454 -8.87 18.84 11.89
CA ARG A 454 -7.63 18.88 12.69
C ARG A 454 -6.71 17.71 12.29
N PRO A 455 -5.39 17.85 12.44
CA PRO A 455 -4.46 16.73 12.38
C PRO A 455 -4.86 15.66 13.41
N ILE A 456 -4.87 14.40 12.99
CA ILE A 456 -5.09 13.24 13.85
C ILE A 456 -3.86 12.34 13.82
N VAL A 457 -3.51 11.77 14.97
CA VAL A 457 -2.43 10.78 15.06
C VAL A 457 -2.85 9.48 14.38
N ASN A 458 -4.14 9.13 14.46
CA ASN A 458 -4.73 7.96 13.82
C ASN A 458 -4.48 7.94 12.30
N GLY A 459 -4.40 6.75 11.72
CA GLY A 459 -4.36 6.63 10.27
C GLY A 459 -4.40 5.18 9.77
N TYR A 460 -5.00 5.02 8.60
CA TYR A 460 -4.97 3.81 7.79
C TYR A 460 -4.75 4.22 6.34
N SER A 461 -3.87 3.50 5.65
CA SER A 461 -3.56 3.76 4.24
C SER A 461 -2.82 2.54 3.68
N GLY A 462 -2.62 2.49 2.36
CA GLY A 462 -1.88 1.44 1.67
C GLY A 462 -0.44 1.32 2.12
N GLN A 463 0.14 2.37 2.71
CA GLN A 463 1.44 2.40 3.39
C GLN A 463 1.36 3.28 4.64
N ARG A 464 2.28 3.09 5.58
CA ARG A 464 2.30 3.81 6.88
C ARG A 464 3.72 4.20 7.25
N PRO A 465 3.93 5.31 7.99
CA PRO A 465 5.27 5.66 8.47
C PRO A 465 5.82 4.59 9.41
N ASP A 466 7.13 4.36 9.36
CA ASP A 466 7.79 3.37 10.23
C ASP A 466 7.59 3.66 11.73
N PHE A 467 7.50 4.93 12.11
CA PHE A 467 7.32 5.32 13.51
C PHE A 467 5.91 5.02 14.05
N TYR A 468 4.92 4.80 13.17
CA TYR A 468 3.52 4.79 13.58
C TYR A 468 3.16 3.62 14.50
N ARG A 469 3.65 2.42 14.19
CA ARG A 469 3.39 1.22 15.00
C ARG A 469 3.90 1.37 16.44
N PRO A 470 5.19 1.64 16.70
CA PRO A 470 5.67 1.80 18.07
C PRO A 470 5.02 2.98 18.80
N LEU A 471 4.70 4.06 18.08
CA LEU A 471 3.97 5.19 18.65
C LEU A 471 2.57 4.79 19.12
N ALA A 472 1.80 4.08 18.27
CA ALA A 472 0.46 3.61 18.60
C ALA A 472 0.48 2.61 19.77
N GLU A 473 1.41 1.66 19.76
CA GLU A 473 1.60 0.70 20.86
C GLU A 473 1.86 1.42 22.19
N THR A 474 2.69 2.48 22.18
CA THR A 474 2.99 3.29 23.36
C THR A 474 1.77 4.09 23.82
N ILE A 475 1.16 4.88 22.92
CA ILE A 475 0.01 5.74 23.23
C ILE A 475 -1.21 4.92 23.70
N ASN A 476 -1.39 3.70 23.21
CA ASN A 476 -2.49 2.83 23.64
C ASN A 476 -2.41 2.37 25.09
N THR A 477 -1.28 2.61 25.77
CA THR A 477 -1.15 2.37 27.22
C THR A 477 -1.62 3.56 28.07
N PHE A 478 -2.18 4.60 27.46
CA PHE A 478 -2.70 5.79 28.15
C PHE A 478 -3.69 5.40 29.28
N PRO A 479 -3.59 6.01 30.48
CA PRO A 479 -2.75 7.16 30.85
C PRO A 479 -1.38 6.80 31.47
N SER A 480 -0.68 5.77 30.96
CA SER A 480 0.70 5.49 31.41
C SER A 480 1.63 6.70 31.20
N ARG A 481 2.70 6.77 31.99
CA ARG A 481 3.69 7.85 31.85
C ARG A 481 4.40 7.83 30.49
N GLU A 482 4.61 6.66 29.90
CA GLU A 482 5.19 6.54 28.55
C GLU A 482 4.23 7.03 27.47
N ALA A 483 2.93 6.74 27.60
CA ALA A 483 1.92 7.30 26.72
C ALA A 483 1.88 8.82 26.83
N LEU A 484 1.93 9.36 28.05
CA LEU A 484 2.01 10.79 28.32
C LEU A 484 3.25 11.44 27.69
N ALA A 485 4.42 10.81 27.79
CA ALA A 485 5.65 11.27 27.13
C ALA A 485 5.51 11.27 25.61
N ALA A 486 5.01 10.17 25.03
CA ALA A 486 4.79 10.08 23.59
C ALA A 486 3.80 11.12 23.06
N LEU A 487 2.74 11.41 23.83
CA LEU A 487 1.74 12.44 23.50
C LEU A 487 2.34 13.85 23.61
N HIS A 488 3.15 14.14 24.62
CA HIS A 488 3.87 15.41 24.78
C HIS A 488 4.83 15.66 23.60
N ASP A 489 5.70 14.69 23.31
CA ASP A 489 6.72 14.80 22.25
C ASP A 489 6.10 14.92 20.86
N ALA A 490 5.02 14.17 20.60
CA ALA A 490 4.27 14.30 19.37
C ALA A 490 3.51 15.64 19.29
N ARG A 491 3.42 16.41 20.37
CA ARG A 491 2.63 17.65 20.50
C ARG A 491 1.14 17.43 20.27
N VAL A 492 0.62 16.32 20.79
CA VAL A 492 -0.82 16.06 20.79
C VAL A 492 -1.47 17.02 21.78
N ARG A 493 -2.58 17.64 21.34
CA ARG A 493 -3.33 18.59 22.16
C ARG A 493 -4.53 17.93 22.82
N PHE A 494 -5.22 17.05 22.09
CA PHE A 494 -6.43 16.39 22.58
C PHE A 494 -6.31 14.87 22.50
N VAL A 495 -6.82 14.19 23.52
CA VAL A 495 -7.00 12.75 23.55
C VAL A 495 -8.49 12.47 23.67
N VAL A 496 -9.02 11.65 22.78
CA VAL A 496 -10.43 11.21 22.81
C VAL A 496 -10.45 9.74 23.19
N THR A 497 -11.20 9.38 24.23
CA THR A 497 -11.42 7.98 24.61
C THR A 497 -12.90 7.61 24.50
N ARG A 498 -13.19 6.32 24.33
CA ARG A 498 -14.59 5.84 24.33
C ARG A 498 -15.19 5.83 25.73
N GLU A 499 -14.41 5.39 26.70
CA GLU A 499 -14.81 5.31 28.09
C GLU A 499 -14.04 6.35 28.90
N PRO A 500 -14.66 6.91 29.95
CA PRO A 500 -13.98 7.82 30.84
C PRO A 500 -12.85 7.10 31.57
N ILE A 501 -11.71 7.76 31.67
CA ILE A 501 -10.60 7.30 32.49
C ILE A 501 -10.98 7.55 33.96
N ALA A 502 -10.46 6.71 34.85
CA ALA A 502 -10.60 6.93 36.29
C ALA A 502 -10.21 8.38 36.64
N PRO A 503 -10.92 9.02 37.59
CA PRO A 503 -10.66 10.42 37.95
C PRO A 503 -9.18 10.66 38.20
N SER A 504 -8.60 11.61 37.50
CA SER A 504 -7.21 12.01 37.71
C SER A 504 -7.05 12.69 39.06
N GLU A 505 -5.87 12.50 39.68
CA GLU A 505 -5.43 13.49 40.66
C GLU A 505 -5.31 14.86 39.95
N PRO A 506 -5.56 16.00 40.63
CA PRO A 506 -5.41 17.35 40.05
C PRO A 506 -4.02 17.65 39.47
N SER A 507 -3.06 16.75 39.71
CA SER A 507 -1.66 16.84 39.37
C SER A 507 -1.31 16.20 38.02
N GLU A 508 -2.26 15.66 37.25
CA GLU A 508 -2.00 15.01 35.96
C GLU A 508 -2.20 15.96 34.75
N PRO A 509 -1.50 15.75 33.61
CA PRO A 509 -1.52 16.68 32.48
C PRO A 509 -2.78 16.59 31.61
N TYR A 510 -3.68 15.64 31.85
CA TYR A 510 -4.89 15.44 31.05
C TYR A 510 -6.14 15.94 31.78
N GLN A 511 -6.80 16.95 31.22
CA GLN A 511 -8.00 17.58 31.79
C GLN A 511 -9.22 17.23 30.96
N GLU A 512 -10.25 16.66 31.59
CA GLU A 512 -11.53 16.40 30.91
C GLU A 512 -12.20 17.73 30.53
N ARG A 513 -12.47 17.92 29.23
CA ARG A 513 -13.08 19.14 28.69
C ARG A 513 -14.54 18.95 28.32
N ALA A 514 -14.89 17.75 27.88
CA ALA A 514 -16.25 17.40 27.50
C ALA A 514 -16.46 15.90 27.57
N ARG A 515 -17.70 15.51 27.81
CA ARG A 515 -18.15 14.12 27.86
C ARG A 515 -19.46 13.99 27.11
N PHE A 516 -19.48 13.09 26.13
CA PHE A 516 -20.61 12.80 25.28
C PHE A 516 -20.89 11.29 25.26
N ALA A 517 -21.95 10.87 24.58
CA ALA A 517 -22.29 9.46 24.45
C ALA A 517 -21.30 8.70 23.53
N ASP A 518 -20.65 9.40 22.62
CA ASP A 518 -19.71 8.87 21.61
C ASP A 518 -18.23 9.04 21.98
N GLY A 519 -17.93 9.71 23.10
CA GLY A 519 -16.58 9.76 23.67
C GLY A 519 -16.37 10.83 24.74
N VAL A 520 -15.21 10.77 25.38
CA VAL A 520 -14.72 11.76 26.36
C VAL A 520 -13.50 12.45 25.78
N ILE A 521 -13.46 13.78 25.90
CA ILE A 521 -12.38 14.62 25.39
C ILE A 521 -11.51 15.09 26.55
N TYR A 522 -10.23 14.76 26.48
CA TYR A 522 -9.19 15.25 27.38
C TYR A 522 -8.28 16.23 26.63
N GLU A 523 -8.03 17.39 27.22
CA GLU A 523 -6.99 18.31 26.76
C GLU A 523 -5.70 18.08 27.53
N LEU A 524 -4.59 18.00 26.81
CA LEU A 524 -3.27 17.90 27.39
C LEU A 524 -2.73 19.31 27.68
N VAL A 525 -2.58 19.60 28.97
CA VAL A 525 -2.09 20.87 29.51
C VAL A 525 -0.83 20.58 30.31
N TRP A 526 0.30 21.04 29.79
CA TRP A 526 1.62 20.80 30.38
C TRP A 526 2.07 22.02 31.18
N THR A 527 2.49 21.80 32.43
CA THR A 527 3.16 22.79 33.26
C THR A 527 4.64 22.43 33.43
N PRO A 528 5.53 23.39 33.77
CA PRO A 528 6.95 23.09 33.99
C PRO A 528 7.19 21.98 35.03
N GLU A 529 6.34 21.87 36.04
CA GLU A 529 6.41 20.82 37.07
C GLU A 529 6.06 19.44 36.50
N LEU A 530 5.04 19.38 35.65
CA LEU A 530 4.63 18.17 34.94
C LEU A 530 5.72 17.69 33.98
N GLU A 531 6.33 18.61 33.23
CA GLU A 531 7.44 18.30 32.32
C GLU A 531 8.66 17.76 33.09
N THR A 532 8.98 18.37 34.24
CA THR A 532 10.06 17.88 35.12
C THR A 532 9.76 16.49 35.67
N ARG A 533 8.51 16.22 36.10
CA ARG A 533 8.08 14.90 36.57
C ARG A 533 8.12 13.84 35.48
N LEU A 534 7.74 14.20 34.26
CA LEU A 534 7.76 13.32 33.10
C LEU A 534 9.20 12.89 32.80
N ALA A 535 10.14 13.83 32.79
CA ALA A 535 11.57 13.58 32.61
C ALA A 535 12.18 12.67 33.70
N ALA A 536 11.66 12.70 34.92
CA ALA A 536 12.19 11.95 36.07
C ALA A 536 11.76 10.46 36.14
N THR A 537 11.02 9.94 35.16
CA THR A 537 10.31 8.65 35.32
C THR A 537 11.20 7.41 35.10
N ALA A 538 11.31 6.61 36.18
CA ALA A 538 11.58 5.17 36.30
C ALA A 538 12.24 4.47 35.10
N VAL A 539 13.53 4.72 34.98
CA VAL A 539 14.46 3.97 34.14
C VAL A 539 14.82 2.69 34.89
N LEU A 540 14.69 1.52 34.26
CA LEU A 540 15.60 0.43 34.61
C LEU A 540 16.99 0.91 34.23
N GLU A 541 17.71 1.54 35.17
CA GLU A 541 19.06 2.01 34.88
C GLU A 541 19.91 0.78 34.55
N PRO A 542 20.33 0.63 33.27
CA PRO A 542 21.21 -0.47 32.93
C PRO A 542 22.53 -0.26 33.67
N PRO A 543 23.18 -1.34 34.15
CA PRO A 543 24.45 -1.21 34.87
C PRO A 543 25.49 -0.50 34.02
N ALA A 544 26.45 0.15 34.66
CA ALA A 544 27.55 0.77 33.92
C ALA A 544 28.26 -0.27 33.03
N PRO A 545 28.68 0.09 31.80
CA PRO A 545 29.47 -0.80 30.98
C PRO A 545 30.76 -1.19 31.72
N GLY A 546 31.13 -2.47 31.64
CA GLY A 546 32.41 -2.95 32.15
C GLY A 546 33.56 -2.64 31.19
N SER A 547 34.67 -3.37 31.32
CA SER A 547 35.83 -3.23 30.43
C SER A 547 35.44 -3.53 28.99
N VAL A 548 35.81 -2.65 28.06
CA VAL A 548 35.53 -2.82 26.63
C VAL A 548 36.39 -3.96 26.06
N PRO A 549 35.77 -5.07 25.56
CA PRO A 549 36.51 -6.24 25.09
C PRO A 549 36.92 -6.19 23.61
N PHE A 550 36.62 -5.09 22.92
CA PHE A 550 36.83 -4.86 21.50
C PHE A 550 37.68 -3.62 21.22
N LYS A 551 38.27 -3.54 20.03
CA LYS A 551 39.11 -2.40 19.61
C LYS A 551 38.83 -1.98 18.18
N VAL A 552 39.26 -0.76 17.82
CA VAL A 552 39.22 -0.28 16.44
C VAL A 552 40.04 -1.23 15.55
N GLY A 553 39.45 -1.64 14.43
CA GLY A 553 39.99 -2.64 13.51
C GLY A 553 39.44 -4.05 13.71
N GLU A 554 38.66 -4.30 14.78
CA GLU A 554 37.96 -5.56 14.98
C GLU A 554 36.98 -5.82 13.81
N LEU A 555 36.95 -7.06 13.31
CA LEU A 555 36.05 -7.51 12.24
C LEU A 555 35.63 -8.95 12.47
N ALA A 556 34.33 -9.18 12.59
CA ALA A 556 33.71 -10.50 12.63
C ALA A 556 32.86 -10.72 11.37
N GLN A 557 33.01 -11.87 10.72
CA GLN A 557 32.23 -12.26 9.54
C GLN A 557 31.36 -13.46 9.87
N TYR A 558 30.12 -13.41 9.41
CA TYR A 558 29.07 -14.34 9.73
C TYR A 558 28.38 -14.83 8.46
N LYS A 559 27.94 -16.07 8.50
CA LYS A 559 27.07 -16.66 7.49
C LYS A 559 25.65 -16.74 8.01
N VAL A 560 24.70 -16.26 7.23
CA VAL A 560 23.28 -16.33 7.53
C VAL A 560 22.71 -17.54 6.79
N ASN A 561 22.05 -18.42 7.54
CA ASN A 561 21.35 -19.58 7.00
C ASN A 561 19.87 -19.54 7.39
N TRP A 562 19.01 -19.98 6.48
CA TRP A 562 17.59 -20.24 6.75
C TRP A 562 17.41 -21.71 7.12
N GLY A 563 16.73 -21.96 8.24
CA GLY A 563 16.48 -23.28 8.79
C GLY A 563 15.00 -23.68 8.72
N GLY A 564 14.74 -24.91 8.27
CA GLY A 564 13.43 -25.56 8.29
C GLY A 564 13.45 -26.89 7.53
N ALA A 565 12.75 -27.91 8.04
CA ALA A 565 12.56 -29.22 7.38
C ALA A 565 13.86 -29.95 6.89
N GLY A 566 14.96 -29.86 7.66
CA GLY A 566 16.19 -30.62 7.38
C GLY A 566 17.11 -30.02 6.32
N VAL A 567 16.85 -28.81 5.84
CA VAL A 567 17.72 -28.09 4.89
C VAL A 567 18.25 -26.81 5.54
N ASN A 568 19.57 -26.62 5.53
CA ASN A 568 20.25 -25.41 6.01
C ASN A 568 20.78 -24.65 4.78
N LEU A 569 20.02 -23.69 4.27
CA LEU A 569 20.36 -22.95 3.04
C LEU A 569 21.01 -21.61 3.39
N SER A 570 22.18 -21.34 2.79
CA SER A 570 22.85 -20.05 2.94
C SER A 570 22.00 -18.93 2.32
N ALA A 571 21.57 -17.99 3.15
CA ALA A 571 20.75 -16.85 2.77
C ALA A 571 21.59 -15.60 2.46
N GLY A 572 22.78 -15.49 3.05
CA GLY A 572 23.69 -14.38 2.84
C GLY A 572 24.83 -14.34 3.86
N ASP A 573 25.51 -13.22 3.90
CA ASP A 573 26.66 -12.96 4.76
C ASP A 573 26.46 -11.65 5.51
N ILE A 574 26.95 -11.60 6.75
CA ILE A 574 26.98 -10.39 7.59
C ILE A 574 28.42 -10.13 8.03
N SER A 575 28.88 -8.89 8.00
CA SER A 575 30.11 -8.49 8.67
C SER A 575 29.82 -7.43 9.72
N ILE A 576 30.38 -7.59 10.91
CA ILE A 576 30.30 -6.62 12.01
C ILE A 576 31.72 -6.15 12.30
N GLY A 577 31.98 -4.86 12.16
CA GLY A 577 33.29 -4.26 12.39
C GLY A 577 33.25 -3.06 13.33
N VAL A 578 34.43 -2.70 13.85
CA VAL A 578 34.64 -1.55 14.71
C VAL A 578 35.61 -0.59 14.03
N GLU A 579 35.14 0.60 13.68
CA GLU A 579 35.92 1.68 13.06
C GLU A 579 36.21 2.81 14.07
N GLY A 580 37.18 3.68 13.77
CA GLY A 580 37.60 4.82 14.61
C GLY A 580 37.22 6.18 14.01
N PRO A 581 37.52 7.32 14.68
CA PRO A 581 38.36 7.47 15.88
C PRO A 581 37.66 7.22 17.22
N GLN A 582 36.33 7.32 17.27
CA GLN A 582 35.48 6.80 18.36
C GLN A 582 34.84 5.50 17.90
N PHE A 583 34.32 4.66 18.80
CA PHE A 583 33.69 3.39 18.43
C PHE A 583 32.53 3.61 17.43
N ARG A 584 32.80 3.33 16.15
CA ARG A 584 31.81 3.30 15.08
C ARG A 584 31.59 1.85 14.67
N PHE A 585 30.46 1.29 15.07
CA PHE A 585 30.08 -0.07 14.74
C PHE A 585 29.48 -0.11 13.34
N VAL A 586 29.99 -0.97 12.48
CA VAL A 586 29.56 -1.10 11.09
C VAL A 586 29.09 -2.51 10.84
N VAL A 587 27.82 -2.67 10.49
CA VAL A 587 27.21 -3.93 10.11
C VAL A 587 26.92 -3.88 8.61
N LYS A 588 27.48 -4.80 7.84
CA LYS A 588 27.16 -4.96 6.41
C LYS A 588 26.47 -6.29 6.21
N ALA A 589 25.35 -6.30 5.53
CA ALA A 589 24.61 -7.51 5.17
C ALA A 589 24.53 -7.63 3.66
N THR A 590 24.77 -8.83 3.12
CA THR A 590 24.67 -9.09 1.67
C THR A 590 23.97 -10.42 1.44
N THR A 591 22.98 -10.44 0.55
CA THR A 591 22.29 -11.69 0.21
C THR A 591 23.17 -12.59 -0.67
N ALA A 592 23.04 -13.91 -0.48
CA ALA A 592 23.79 -14.88 -1.26
C ALA A 592 23.44 -14.76 -2.76
N PRO A 593 24.36 -15.06 -3.72
CA PRO A 593 24.12 -14.82 -5.14
C PRO A 593 22.86 -15.48 -5.73
N TRP A 594 22.43 -16.62 -5.18
CA TRP A 594 21.21 -17.30 -5.61
C TRP A 594 19.95 -16.61 -5.04
N VAL A 595 20.02 -16.07 -3.82
CA VAL A 595 18.96 -15.27 -3.19
C VAL A 595 18.83 -13.93 -3.89
N ALA A 596 19.96 -13.27 -4.22
CA ALA A 596 20.00 -11.99 -4.92
C ALA A 596 19.26 -11.98 -6.27
N ARG A 597 19.03 -13.15 -6.89
CA ARG A 597 18.22 -13.28 -8.11
C ARG A 597 16.75 -12.91 -7.90
N PHE A 598 16.27 -12.97 -6.66
CA PHE A 598 14.88 -12.66 -6.32
C PHE A 598 14.71 -11.79 -5.07
N PHE A 599 15.77 -11.59 -4.30
CA PHE A 599 15.87 -10.68 -3.18
C PHE A 599 17.33 -10.23 -3.05
N GLU A 600 17.69 -9.17 -3.78
CA GLU A 600 18.97 -8.49 -3.60
C GLU A 600 18.87 -7.59 -2.38
N ALA A 601 19.79 -7.73 -1.42
CA ALA A 601 19.98 -6.77 -0.33
C ALA A 601 21.48 -6.58 -0.11
N ARG A 602 21.89 -5.32 -0.03
CA ARG A 602 23.26 -4.86 0.26
C ARG A 602 23.15 -3.72 1.25
N ASP A 603 22.92 -4.09 2.50
CA ASP A 603 22.59 -3.14 3.54
C ASP A 603 23.81 -2.82 4.39
N VAL A 604 23.93 -1.57 4.78
CA VAL A 604 24.98 -1.07 5.66
C VAL A 604 24.30 -0.30 6.79
N PHE A 605 24.50 -0.78 8.01
CA PHE A 605 24.06 -0.10 9.23
C PHE A 605 25.28 0.37 9.99
N THR A 606 25.27 1.61 10.46
CA THR A 606 26.36 2.15 11.25
C THR A 606 25.86 2.80 12.51
N THR A 607 26.42 2.46 13.66
CA THR A 607 26.14 3.14 14.93
C THR A 607 27.44 3.74 15.48
N GLN A 608 27.45 5.05 15.67
CA GLN A 608 28.49 5.72 16.45
C GLN A 608 28.04 5.85 17.90
N VAL A 609 28.91 5.47 18.83
CA VAL A 609 28.65 5.55 20.28
C VAL A 609 29.66 6.41 21.02
N ASP A 610 29.29 6.87 22.20
CA ASP A 610 30.19 7.51 23.15
C ASP A 610 31.02 6.48 23.97
N GLY A 611 31.79 6.97 24.95
CA GLY A 611 32.59 6.12 25.83
C GLY A 611 31.77 5.20 26.76
N SER A 612 30.49 5.48 26.94
CA SER A 612 29.53 4.68 27.73
C SER A 612 28.72 3.71 26.86
N LEU A 613 29.07 3.59 25.58
CA LEU A 613 28.37 2.79 24.57
C LEU A 613 26.90 3.22 24.40
N LEU A 614 26.63 4.51 24.58
CA LEU A 614 25.34 5.10 24.23
C LEU A 614 25.40 5.59 22.78
N PRO A 615 24.39 5.27 21.95
CA PRO A 615 24.35 5.72 20.57
C PRO A 615 24.28 7.24 20.52
N GLN A 616 25.02 7.82 19.58
CA GLN A 616 24.94 9.24 19.22
C GLN A 616 24.27 9.39 17.84
N VAL A 617 24.67 8.53 16.91
CA VAL A 617 24.15 8.50 15.54
C VAL A 617 24.03 7.06 15.07
N HIS A 618 22.86 6.69 14.54
CA HIS A 618 22.64 5.45 13.82
C HIS A 618 22.22 5.76 12.38
N GLU A 619 22.89 5.17 11.40
CA GLU A 619 22.58 5.31 9.98
C GLU A 619 22.21 3.93 9.41
N ARG A 620 21.24 3.93 8.50
CA ARG A 620 20.79 2.78 7.73
C ARG A 620 20.88 3.15 6.26
N ASP A 621 21.70 2.42 5.53
CA ASP A 621 21.76 2.47 4.09
C ASP A 621 21.32 1.11 3.56
N GLN A 622 20.07 1.04 3.09
CA GLN A 622 19.47 -0.19 2.61
C GLN A 622 19.40 -0.15 1.09
N ASN A 623 20.05 -1.11 0.44
CA ASN A 623 20.04 -1.23 -1.02
C ASN A 623 19.49 -2.60 -1.40
N GLU A 624 18.18 -2.62 -1.65
CA GLU A 624 17.41 -3.82 -1.94
C GLU A 624 17.04 -3.91 -3.44
N GLY A 625 18.01 -3.68 -4.31
CA GLY A 625 17.85 -3.72 -5.77
C GLY A 625 17.28 -2.41 -6.34
N SER A 626 15.97 -2.38 -6.64
CA SER A 626 15.32 -1.14 -7.14
C SER A 626 14.88 -0.20 -6.02
N ARG A 627 14.94 -0.67 -4.77
CA ARG A 627 14.62 0.10 -3.56
C ARG A 627 15.92 0.48 -2.88
N HIS A 628 16.12 1.77 -2.70
CA HIS A 628 17.24 2.30 -1.95
C HIS A 628 16.72 3.30 -0.91
N VAL A 629 16.95 3.00 0.36
CA VAL A 629 16.43 3.77 1.49
C VAL A 629 17.59 4.11 2.41
N THR A 630 17.81 5.40 2.59
CA THR A 630 18.78 5.92 3.54
C THR A 630 18.04 6.58 4.69
N ARG A 631 18.40 6.24 5.92
CA ARG A 631 17.80 6.82 7.12
C ARG A 631 18.84 7.04 8.20
N ALA A 632 18.72 8.13 8.94
CA ALA A 632 19.57 8.46 10.07
C ALA A 632 18.71 8.73 11.32
N PHE A 633 19.28 8.38 12.46
CA PHE A 633 18.74 8.60 13.78
C PHE A 633 19.80 9.27 14.63
N VAL A 634 19.47 10.39 15.25
CA VAL A 634 20.35 11.16 16.12
C VAL A 634 19.79 11.10 17.52
N PHE A 635 20.59 10.60 18.43
CA PHE A 635 20.22 10.32 19.81
C PHE A 635 20.66 11.50 20.67
N ASP A 636 19.70 12.08 21.40
CA ASP A 636 19.92 13.14 22.38
C ASP A 636 19.62 12.56 23.75
N GLU A 637 20.67 12.06 24.41
CA GLU A 637 20.54 11.40 25.70
C GLU A 637 20.06 12.36 26.80
N PRO A 638 20.64 13.57 26.98
CA PRO A 638 20.13 14.54 27.96
C PRO A 638 18.70 14.99 27.67
N GLY A 639 18.33 15.09 26.39
CA GLY A 639 16.98 15.44 25.97
C GLY A 639 15.98 14.28 26.02
N HIS A 640 16.42 13.05 26.26
CA HIS A 640 15.60 11.83 26.23
C HIS A 640 14.79 11.65 24.94
N VAL A 641 15.39 12.01 23.80
CA VAL A 641 14.74 11.93 22.49
C VAL A 641 15.66 11.33 21.43
N VAL A 642 15.03 10.73 20.42
CA VAL A 642 15.70 10.34 19.17
C VAL A 642 15.04 11.08 18.01
N ARG A 643 15.86 11.73 17.18
CA ARG A 643 15.41 12.44 15.99
C ARG A 643 15.71 11.61 14.76
N SER A 644 14.74 11.47 13.85
CA SER A 644 14.92 10.70 12.61
C SER A 644 14.79 11.57 11.36
N GLY A 645 15.62 11.26 10.36
CA GLY A 645 15.66 11.94 9.07
C GLY A 645 16.26 11.05 7.99
N ARG A 646 16.29 11.51 6.73
CA ARG A 646 16.90 10.77 5.62
C ARG A 646 18.43 10.73 5.75
N THR A 647 19.01 11.85 6.13
CA THR A 647 20.44 12.01 6.44
C THR A 647 20.64 12.47 7.88
N VAL A 648 21.87 12.40 8.38
CA VAL A 648 22.22 12.94 9.71
C VAL A 648 21.90 14.43 9.81
N ALA A 649 22.10 15.19 8.72
CA ALA A 649 21.75 16.62 8.68
C ALA A 649 20.24 16.82 8.84
N ASP A 650 19.43 16.04 8.11
CA ASP A 650 17.97 16.10 8.22
C ASP A 650 17.48 15.72 9.61
N ALA A 651 18.09 14.69 10.22
CA ALA A 651 17.76 14.26 11.58
C ALA A 651 18.14 15.30 12.65
N ARG A 652 19.11 16.20 12.36
CA ARG A 652 19.48 17.31 13.26
C ARG A 652 18.64 18.56 13.06
N ALA A 653 17.94 18.68 11.93
CA ALA A 653 17.11 19.84 11.63
C ALA A 653 15.94 19.97 12.62
N GLU A 654 15.44 21.19 12.83
CA GLU A 654 14.27 21.45 13.67
C GLU A 654 12.99 20.76 13.16
N SER A 655 12.95 20.42 11.87
CA SER A 655 11.83 19.75 11.22
C SER A 655 11.86 18.21 11.35
N ALA A 656 12.87 17.64 12.01
CA ALA A 656 13.02 16.20 12.18
C ALA A 656 11.87 15.61 13.01
N VAL A 657 11.49 14.37 12.68
CA VAL A 657 10.55 13.62 13.52
C VAL A 657 11.28 13.25 14.80
N THR A 658 10.81 13.76 15.93
CA THR A 658 11.35 13.52 17.27
C THR A 658 10.48 12.49 17.97
N LEU A 659 11.09 11.47 18.55
CA LEU A 659 10.42 10.41 19.29
C LEU A 659 11.00 10.33 20.70
N PRO A 660 10.18 10.02 21.73
CA PRO A 660 10.66 9.79 23.08
C PRO A 660 11.64 8.63 23.11
N MET A 661 12.62 8.72 24.00
CA MET A 661 13.60 7.68 24.24
C MET A 661 13.81 7.51 25.74
N SER A 662 13.79 6.26 26.22
CA SER A 662 14.15 5.98 27.61
C SER A 662 15.61 6.38 27.92
N PRO A 663 15.93 6.85 29.13
CA PRO A 663 17.30 7.19 29.49
C PRO A 663 18.22 5.97 29.34
N ARG A 664 19.46 6.21 28.89
CA ARG A 664 20.44 5.17 28.54
C ARG A 664 19.95 4.11 27.54
N ALA A 665 18.93 4.38 26.74
CA ALA A 665 18.50 3.49 25.66
C ALA A 665 19.61 3.33 24.62
N ARG A 666 19.63 2.16 23.98
CA ARG A 666 20.59 1.78 22.95
C ARG A 666 19.86 1.26 21.74
N ASP A 667 20.34 1.56 20.54
CA ASP A 667 19.93 0.81 19.36
C ASP A 667 20.44 -0.64 19.44
N ALA A 668 19.93 -1.51 18.56
CA ALA A 668 20.25 -2.93 18.58
C ALA A 668 21.76 -3.23 18.44
N ILE A 669 22.49 -2.42 17.66
CA ILE A 669 23.94 -2.59 17.46
C ILE A 669 24.67 -2.15 18.72
N ALA A 670 24.38 -0.95 19.25
CA ALA A 670 24.95 -0.49 20.51
C ALA A 670 24.66 -1.45 21.67
N ALA A 671 23.44 -2.00 21.73
CA ALA A 671 23.03 -2.98 22.75
C ALA A 671 23.85 -4.27 22.67
N LEU A 672 24.13 -4.77 21.46
CA LEU A 672 24.99 -5.95 21.25
C LEU A 672 26.40 -5.73 21.80
N PHE A 673 27.02 -4.59 21.49
CA PHE A 673 28.36 -4.26 21.98
C PHE A 673 28.37 -3.96 23.48
N TYR A 674 27.34 -3.31 24.00
CA TYR A 674 27.16 -3.10 25.44
C TYR A 674 27.04 -4.42 26.21
N ALA A 675 26.29 -5.40 25.70
CA ALA A 675 26.16 -6.72 26.32
C ALA A 675 27.52 -7.43 26.49
N ARG A 676 28.47 -7.21 25.58
CA ARG A 676 29.83 -7.75 25.66
C ARG A 676 30.64 -7.18 26.84
N THR A 677 30.29 -5.98 27.31
CA THR A 677 30.96 -5.32 28.44
C THR A 677 30.39 -5.72 29.80
N LEU A 678 29.21 -6.36 29.83
CA LEU A 678 28.55 -6.69 31.08
C LEU A 678 29.35 -7.74 31.86
N PRO A 679 29.30 -7.71 33.19
CA PRO A 679 29.87 -8.75 34.04
C PRO A 679 28.98 -10.01 33.99
N LEU A 680 28.91 -10.63 32.81
CA LEU A 680 28.15 -11.85 32.57
C LEU A 680 28.79 -12.98 33.37
N ARG A 681 28.07 -13.45 34.39
CA ARG A 681 28.47 -14.62 35.17
C ARG A 681 28.09 -15.87 34.38
N ALA A 682 28.98 -16.86 34.35
CA ALA A 682 28.69 -18.14 33.76
C ALA A 682 27.53 -18.84 34.50
N GLY A 683 26.42 -19.05 33.80
CA GLY A 683 25.30 -19.88 34.26
C GLY A 683 25.21 -21.18 33.48
N ASP A 684 25.18 -21.09 32.14
CA ASP A 684 25.12 -22.22 31.22
C ASP A 684 26.32 -22.18 30.26
N HIS A 685 27.36 -22.97 30.55
CA HIS A 685 28.46 -23.22 29.63
C HIS A 685 28.04 -24.27 28.61
N GLU A 686 28.05 -23.90 27.34
CA GLU A 686 27.79 -24.83 26.24
C GLU A 686 28.94 -24.78 25.24
N ARG A 687 29.39 -25.97 24.82
CA ARG A 687 30.35 -26.11 23.73
C ARG A 687 29.57 -26.22 22.43
N ILE A 688 29.70 -25.20 21.58
CA ILE A 688 28.96 -25.12 20.31
C ILE A 688 29.89 -25.23 19.11
N SER A 689 29.37 -25.75 18.00
CA SER A 689 30.07 -25.76 16.72
C SER A 689 29.63 -24.55 15.89
N ALA A 690 30.57 -23.66 15.57
CA ALA A 690 30.37 -22.52 14.66
C ALA A 690 31.54 -22.47 13.67
N GLY A 691 31.25 -22.30 12.37
CA GLY A 691 32.30 -22.27 11.34
C GLY A 691 33.16 -23.54 11.25
N GLY A 692 32.63 -24.70 11.70
CA GLY A 692 33.37 -25.96 11.78
C GLY A 692 34.34 -26.07 12.96
N THR A 693 34.35 -25.10 13.86
CA THR A 693 35.21 -25.09 15.07
C THR A 693 34.36 -25.20 16.32
N SER A 694 34.84 -25.96 17.30
CA SER A 694 34.22 -26.08 18.61
C SER A 694 34.65 -24.92 19.50
N ILE A 695 33.70 -24.11 19.97
CA ILE A 695 33.96 -22.91 20.78
C ILE A 695 33.19 -23.03 22.10
N ASP A 696 33.87 -22.73 23.21
CA ASP A 696 33.22 -22.60 24.51
C ASP A 696 32.50 -21.24 24.58
N ALA A 697 31.19 -21.26 24.83
CA ALA A 697 30.35 -20.09 24.73
C ALA A 697 29.43 -19.90 25.96
N ILE A 698 29.04 -18.64 26.18
CA ILE A 698 28.03 -18.21 27.14
C ILE A 698 26.72 -18.03 26.39
N ARG A 699 25.69 -18.78 26.79
CA ARG A 699 24.35 -18.65 26.25
C ARG A 699 23.61 -17.47 26.87
N ILE A 700 23.00 -16.65 26.03
CA ILE A 700 22.18 -15.50 26.40
C ILE A 700 20.82 -15.65 25.72
N THR A 701 19.77 -15.72 26.52
CA THR A 701 18.40 -15.73 26.02
C THR A 701 17.77 -14.38 26.35
N PRO A 702 17.78 -13.41 25.42
CA PRO A 702 17.13 -12.14 25.66
C PRO A 702 15.62 -12.36 25.85
N THR A 703 15.12 -11.94 27.02
CA THR A 703 13.69 -11.82 27.28
C THR A 703 13.20 -10.51 26.70
N LEU A 704 12.37 -10.61 25.65
CA LEU A 704 11.62 -9.46 25.15
C LEU A 704 10.38 -9.28 26.02
N GLU A 705 10.50 -8.43 27.04
CA GLU A 705 9.32 -7.92 27.76
C GLU A 705 8.60 -6.92 26.87
N ARG A 706 7.62 -7.43 26.13
CA ARG A 706 6.71 -6.62 25.33
C ARG A 706 5.52 -6.24 26.19
N ARG A 707 5.16 -4.96 26.18
CA ARG A 707 4.00 -4.46 26.92
C ARG A 707 2.66 -4.78 26.23
N VAL A 708 2.67 -5.42 25.04
CA VAL A 708 1.48 -5.91 24.32
C VAL A 708 1.80 -7.24 23.62
N GLU A 709 0.84 -8.15 23.60
CA GLU A 709 0.95 -9.52 23.04
C GLU A 709 0.95 -9.52 21.49
N ASP A 710 1.97 -10.12 20.89
CA ASP A 710 1.98 -10.49 19.46
C ASP A 710 1.38 -11.90 19.29
N ARG A 711 0.80 -12.19 18.11
CA ARG A 711 0.30 -13.53 17.78
C ARG A 711 1.38 -14.64 17.80
N GLN A 712 2.67 -14.29 17.69
CA GLN A 712 3.80 -15.20 17.94
C GLN A 712 5.00 -14.43 18.53
N PRO A 713 5.53 -14.83 19.70
CA PRO A 713 6.70 -14.19 20.29
C PRO A 713 7.95 -14.51 19.47
N VAL A 714 8.81 -13.50 19.29
CA VAL A 714 10.14 -13.70 18.73
C VAL A 714 11.00 -14.37 19.80
N VAL A 715 11.48 -15.57 19.52
CA VAL A 715 12.41 -16.28 20.38
C VAL A 715 13.80 -16.13 19.77
N SER A 716 14.74 -15.61 20.55
CA SER A 716 16.14 -15.55 20.11
C SER A 716 17.06 -16.10 21.19
N THR A 717 18.14 -16.71 20.75
CA THR A 717 19.24 -17.16 21.61
C THR A 717 20.54 -16.72 20.98
N LEU A 718 21.38 -16.04 21.75
CA LEU A 718 22.68 -15.53 21.36
C LEU A 718 23.75 -16.26 22.17
N TRP A 719 24.80 -16.72 21.52
CA TRP A 719 25.98 -17.29 22.19
C TRP A 719 27.16 -16.34 21.99
N LEU A 720 27.82 -15.96 23.09
CA LEU A 720 29.06 -15.18 23.09
C LEU A 720 30.25 -16.07 23.42
N SER A 721 31.42 -15.85 22.82
CA SER A 721 32.64 -16.58 23.16
C SER A 721 32.98 -16.43 24.65
N ASN A 722 33.44 -17.52 25.27
CA ASN A 722 33.92 -17.50 26.64
C ASN A 722 35.41 -17.11 26.74
N ASP A 723 35.79 -16.05 26.01
CA ASP A 723 37.12 -15.45 26.04
C ASP A 723 37.02 -13.95 26.40
N PRO A 724 38.15 -13.25 26.59
CA PRO A 724 38.12 -11.82 26.89
C PRO A 724 37.47 -10.95 25.80
N HIS A 725 37.29 -11.44 24.57
CA HIS A 725 36.71 -10.68 23.46
C HIS A 725 35.18 -10.72 23.42
N ARG A 726 34.57 -11.78 23.98
CA ARG A 726 33.10 -11.95 24.08
C ARG A 726 32.40 -11.80 22.72
N VAL A 727 32.98 -12.34 21.66
CA VAL A 727 32.49 -12.20 20.29
C VAL A 727 31.19 -12.99 20.14
N PRO A 728 30.14 -12.46 19.51
CA PRO A 728 28.99 -13.26 19.09
C PRO A 728 29.44 -14.41 18.19
N VAL A 729 29.16 -15.65 18.58
CA VAL A 729 29.58 -16.85 17.82
C VAL A 729 28.42 -17.49 17.07
N LEU A 730 27.22 -17.40 17.63
CA LEU A 730 26.00 -17.94 17.07
C LEU A 730 24.80 -17.09 17.50
N LEU A 731 23.89 -16.82 16.58
CA LEU A 731 22.55 -16.30 16.87
C LEU A 731 21.54 -17.24 16.21
N ASP A 732 20.55 -17.66 16.99
CA ASP A 732 19.43 -18.46 16.53
C ASP A 732 18.15 -17.68 16.83
N LEU A 733 17.38 -17.41 15.78
CA LEU A 733 16.20 -16.56 15.81
C LEU A 733 15.04 -17.35 15.22
N ASP A 734 14.01 -17.60 16.02
CA ASP A 734 12.73 -18.11 15.55
C ASP A 734 11.69 -17.00 15.62
N ALA A 735 11.12 -16.68 14.46
CA ALA A 735 10.14 -15.62 14.30
C ALA A 735 9.04 -16.09 13.34
N GLY A 736 7.91 -15.37 13.29
CA GLY A 736 6.75 -15.72 12.46
C GLY A 736 6.97 -15.78 10.93
N PHE A 737 8.22 -15.64 10.47
CA PHE A 737 8.65 -15.83 9.08
C PHE A 737 9.63 -17.01 8.88
N GLY A 738 9.94 -17.77 9.94
CA GLY A 738 10.85 -18.92 9.92
C GLY A 738 12.06 -18.76 10.85
N ARG A 739 12.87 -19.81 10.94
CA ARG A 739 14.08 -19.84 11.78
C ARG A 739 15.31 -19.37 11.00
N VAL A 740 16.02 -18.40 11.55
CA VAL A 740 17.25 -17.83 10.98
C VAL A 740 18.41 -18.14 11.91
N ARG A 741 19.49 -18.67 11.35
CA ARG A 741 20.71 -18.99 12.08
C ARG A 741 21.88 -18.17 11.51
N VAL A 742 22.56 -17.41 12.37
CA VAL A 742 23.72 -16.59 12.01
C VAL A 742 24.95 -17.15 12.70
N GLU A 743 25.91 -17.65 11.94
CA GLU A 743 27.08 -18.37 12.44
C GLU A 743 28.37 -17.61 12.15
N LEU A 744 29.25 -17.48 13.14
CA LEU A 744 30.58 -16.89 12.95
C LEU A 744 31.43 -17.78 12.02
N VAL A 745 32.07 -17.15 11.04
CA VAL A 745 32.94 -17.81 10.03
C VAL A 745 34.38 -17.40 10.23
N SER A 746 34.63 -16.11 10.44
CA SER A 746 35.98 -15.57 10.66
C SER A 746 35.94 -14.43 11.65
N TYR A 747 37.01 -14.27 12.42
CA TYR A 747 37.15 -13.21 13.40
C TYR A 747 38.58 -12.67 13.36
N ARG A 748 38.68 -11.34 13.28
CA ARG A 748 39.92 -10.58 13.42
C ARG A 748 39.75 -9.63 14.60
N PRO A 749 40.46 -9.85 15.71
CA PRO A 749 40.34 -9.01 16.91
C PRO A 749 40.92 -7.62 16.75
#